data_AF-A0A1Y0I3H8-F1
#
_entry.id   AF-A0A1Y0I3H8-F1
#
_cell.length_a   1.000
_cell.length_b   1.000
_cell.length_c   1.000
_cell.angle_alpha   90.00
_cell.angle_beta   90.00
_cell.angle_gamma   90.00
#
_symmetry.space_group_name_H-M   'P 1'
#
loop_
_entity.id
_entity.type
_entity.pdbx_description
1 polymer ?
#
loop_
_entity_poly.entity_id
_entity_poly.type
_entity_poly.pdbx_seq_one_letter_code
_entity_poly.pdbx_strand_id
1 'polypeptide(L)'
;MISNKWCVIAMALSVATQADELLVDRISLATNGVEANGNSFSASLSADGRVAAYATKATNVVSGSGYGSYVARNLETGGITVLGALDRPLGVLPSVSGDGRFIAFRTSEGLVPEDGTDTLDVYIYDQISGTYTQASKVSSAAGRHANAPSISYNGRYLSFSSSSSFMVQGDSNNAADVFVFDRLANDWERVSVSSDGVQGNSYSGENAISGDGRFVAFWSNASNLTAGDDNGLADLFIRDREAGVTEKLASSGATNPQGQYYDVSYPPSVSYSGRYIAFASSAEDLVASDTNGVADIFVFDRVTAQLDRVNIGLSGVQANGNSNSPQISDDGRYVAFISLADNLVMDDVNGTADVFVFDRVSRQMTMLSNPLNSGDVAYHDAHMHVSITFDGSRVLFTSPADNIVLDDGNNAEDVFVSHPGSLAAASFDTDLDTMPDVWEVDFGLNPNNASDAVSDFDSDGIDNAGEYEYGTDPTSADSDDDMLPELWEVNNGYNPTDSSDALLDSDGDGLTTFDEYQAGTNPRNADSDVDGLPDKWELQNGFNPTDSSDAQLDTDGDGLTTLEEFGAGTDPYNADSDGDSLPDKWELDNGLNPNDASDASQDADGDGYTNKEEYEKGTDPQDSGSKPRRSIWEILFGWLFH
;
A
#
# COMPACT_ATOMS: atom_id res chain seq x y z
N MET A 1 -55.59 -30.38 -27.85
CA MET A 1 -56.66 -29.81 -26.99
C MET A 1 -57.01 -30.85 -25.93
N ILE A 2 -57.22 -30.41 -24.68
CA ILE A 2 -57.33 -31.18 -23.40
C ILE A 2 -55.96 -31.35 -22.73
N SER A 3 -55.72 -31.15 -21.42
CA SER A 3 -56.32 -30.36 -20.32
C SER A 3 -55.46 -30.59 -19.05
N ASN A 4 -55.56 -29.67 -18.07
CA ASN A 4 -55.40 -29.87 -16.61
C ASN A 4 -53.96 -30.04 -16.06
N LYS A 5 -53.52 -29.44 -14.94
CA LYS A 5 -54.20 -28.77 -13.80
C LYS A 5 -53.17 -28.02 -12.89
N TRP A 6 -53.45 -26.75 -12.57
CA TRP A 6 -53.45 -26.05 -11.25
C TRP A 6 -52.32 -26.16 -10.19
N CYS A 7 -51.71 -25.01 -9.83
CA CYS A 7 -51.60 -24.37 -8.48
C CYS A 7 -50.81 -23.04 -8.62
N VAL A 8 -51.40 -21.84 -8.58
CA VAL A 8 -51.69 -20.97 -7.42
C VAL A 8 -50.54 -20.87 -6.40
N ILE A 9 -49.66 -19.87 -6.56
CA ILE A 9 -49.26 -18.92 -5.50
C ILE A 9 -49.12 -17.55 -6.18
N ALA A 10 -50.05 -16.64 -5.89
CA ALA A 10 -49.82 -15.22 -6.06
C ALA A 10 -48.98 -14.76 -4.85
N MET A 11 -47.67 -14.63 -5.02
CA MET A 11 -46.87 -13.82 -4.10
C MET A 11 -46.88 -12.40 -4.65
N ALA A 12 -47.51 -11.52 -3.89
CA ALA A 12 -47.22 -10.10 -3.95
C ALA A 12 -45.73 -9.95 -3.63
N LEU A 13 -44.89 -9.80 -4.66
CA LEU A 13 -43.57 -9.24 -4.48
C LEU A 13 -43.80 -7.73 -4.42
N SER A 14 -43.89 -7.19 -3.21
CA SER A 14 -43.49 -5.82 -2.98
C SER A 14 -42.04 -5.75 -3.41
N VAL A 15 -41.78 -5.24 -4.61
CA VAL A 15 -40.47 -4.71 -4.96
C VAL A 15 -40.35 -3.45 -4.12
N ALA A 16 -39.91 -3.66 -2.87
CA ALA A 16 -39.25 -2.61 -2.14
C ALA A 16 -38.07 -2.21 -3.02
N THR A 17 -38.09 -0.95 -3.43
CA THR A 17 -36.96 -0.18 -3.91
C THR A 17 -35.74 -0.54 -3.07
N GLN A 18 -34.88 -1.42 -3.60
CA GLN A 18 -33.51 -1.52 -3.14
C GLN A 18 -32.88 -0.27 -3.75
N ALA A 19 -32.79 0.77 -2.92
CA ALA A 19 -32.10 1.99 -3.26
C ALA A 19 -30.68 1.60 -3.66
N ASP A 20 -30.18 2.19 -4.75
CA ASP A 20 -28.76 2.36 -4.97
C ASP A 20 -28.17 2.87 -3.66
N GLU A 21 -27.47 1.99 -2.92
CA GLU A 21 -26.72 2.41 -1.75
C GLU A 21 -25.52 3.19 -2.27
N LEU A 22 -25.71 4.50 -2.44
CA LEU A 22 -24.61 5.44 -2.60
C LEU A 22 -23.55 5.08 -1.55
N LEU A 23 -22.31 4.85 -1.99
CA LEU A 23 -21.14 4.59 -1.13
C LEU A 23 -20.87 5.70 -0.10
N VAL A 24 -21.64 6.79 -0.15
CA VAL A 24 -21.50 8.00 0.63
C VAL A 24 -22.87 8.43 1.19
N ASP A 25 -22.95 8.55 2.51
CA ASP A 25 -24.11 9.08 3.24
C ASP A 25 -23.87 10.54 3.66
N ARG A 26 -24.87 11.40 3.45
CA ARG A 26 -24.87 12.73 4.07
C ARG A 26 -25.21 12.64 5.55
N ILE A 27 -24.39 13.26 6.40
CA ILE A 27 -24.63 13.33 7.85
C ILE A 27 -24.98 14.73 8.37
N SER A 28 -24.81 15.78 7.57
CA SER A 28 -25.27 17.15 7.87
C SER A 28 -26.79 17.28 7.65
N LEU A 29 -27.58 16.54 8.42
CA LEU A 29 -29.05 16.60 8.41
C LEU A 29 -29.58 17.19 9.71
N ALA A 30 -30.69 17.93 9.65
CA ALA A 30 -31.50 18.23 10.82
C ALA A 30 -32.10 16.94 11.43
N THR A 31 -32.59 17.01 12.68
CA THR A 31 -33.13 15.85 13.41
C THR A 31 -34.38 15.23 12.78
N ASN A 32 -35.02 15.93 11.85
CA ASN A 32 -36.14 15.44 11.04
C ASN A 32 -35.69 14.80 9.71
N GLY A 33 -34.39 14.65 9.48
CA GLY A 33 -33.81 14.06 8.27
C GLY A 33 -33.65 15.04 7.09
N VAL A 34 -34.07 16.29 7.23
CA VAL A 34 -33.92 17.30 6.18
C VAL A 34 -32.48 17.81 6.14
N GLU A 35 -31.92 17.96 4.95
CA GLU A 35 -30.61 18.58 4.67
C GLU A 35 -30.39 19.89 5.45
N ALA A 36 -29.17 20.08 5.96
CA ALA A 36 -28.75 21.33 6.60
C ALA A 36 -28.91 22.52 5.63
N ASN A 37 -29.53 23.61 6.09
CA ASN A 37 -29.80 24.78 5.25
C ASN A 37 -28.64 25.80 5.20
N GLY A 38 -27.42 25.35 5.49
CA GLY A 38 -26.21 26.17 5.50
C GLY A 38 -24.99 25.33 5.87
N ASN A 39 -23.79 25.90 5.71
CA ASN A 39 -22.54 25.14 5.77
C ASN A 39 -22.38 24.33 7.05
N SER A 40 -21.98 23.07 6.88
CA SER A 40 -21.52 22.15 7.91
C SER A 40 -20.13 21.65 7.52
N PHE A 41 -19.16 21.80 8.41
CA PHE A 41 -17.74 21.74 8.06
C PHE A 41 -16.85 21.40 9.28
N SER A 42 -15.53 21.23 9.09
CA SER A 42 -14.57 20.89 10.14
C SER A 42 -15.05 19.71 11.00
N ALA A 43 -15.05 18.52 10.41
CA ALA A 43 -15.68 17.35 10.98
C ALA A 43 -14.66 16.27 11.40
N SER A 44 -14.98 15.51 12.44
CA SER A 44 -14.21 14.35 12.87
C SER A 44 -15.13 13.21 13.32
N LEU A 45 -14.63 11.98 13.18
CA LEU A 45 -15.37 10.75 13.44
C LEU A 45 -14.74 9.99 14.62
N SER A 46 -15.57 9.38 15.47
CA SER A 46 -15.09 8.42 16.46
C SER A 46 -14.51 7.20 15.76
N ALA A 47 -13.48 6.60 16.37
CA ALA A 47 -12.83 5.40 15.85
C ALA A 47 -13.79 4.22 15.60
N ASP A 48 -14.87 4.11 16.39
CA ASP A 48 -15.93 3.10 16.23
C ASP A 48 -17.00 3.48 15.21
N GLY A 49 -16.88 4.64 14.55
CA GLY A 49 -17.77 5.10 13.48
C GLY A 49 -19.17 5.51 13.91
N ARG A 50 -19.43 5.68 15.22
CA ARG A 50 -20.77 5.96 15.77
C ARG A 50 -21.07 7.43 16.01
N VAL A 51 -20.06 8.26 16.23
CA VAL A 51 -20.22 9.66 16.60
C VAL A 51 -19.40 10.53 15.67
N ALA A 52 -20.05 11.49 15.01
CA ALA A 52 -19.37 12.56 14.31
C ALA A 52 -19.51 13.88 15.07
N ALA A 53 -18.45 14.66 15.18
CA ALA A 53 -18.52 16.05 15.64
C ALA A 53 -18.16 16.99 14.49
N TYR A 54 -18.91 18.07 14.32
CA TYR A 54 -18.68 19.04 13.24
C TYR A 54 -19.21 20.43 13.60
N ALA A 55 -18.73 21.45 12.90
CA ALA A 55 -19.25 22.81 12.98
C ALA A 55 -20.40 22.99 12.00
N THR A 56 -21.44 23.75 12.36
CA THR A 56 -22.55 24.05 11.44
C THR A 56 -23.09 25.47 11.61
N LYS A 57 -23.41 26.12 10.49
CA LYS A 57 -24.13 27.40 10.38
C LYS A 57 -25.61 27.19 10.04
N ALA A 58 -26.05 25.94 9.91
CA ALA A 58 -27.40 25.60 9.52
C ALA A 58 -28.41 25.90 10.64
N THR A 59 -29.33 26.82 10.36
CA THR A 59 -30.35 27.29 11.30
C THR A 59 -31.46 26.27 11.56
N ASN A 60 -31.62 25.29 10.67
CA ASN A 60 -32.52 24.15 10.86
C ASN A 60 -31.87 23.00 11.66
N VAL A 61 -30.55 23.01 11.84
CA VAL A 61 -29.84 22.10 12.75
C VAL A 61 -29.74 22.70 14.14
N VAL A 62 -29.27 23.95 14.26
CA VAL A 62 -29.18 24.70 15.51
C VAL A 62 -29.84 26.07 15.35
N SER A 63 -30.93 26.30 16.08
CA SER A 63 -31.63 27.59 16.01
C SER A 63 -30.91 28.68 16.80
N GLY A 64 -30.77 29.87 16.20
CA GLY A 64 -30.31 31.08 16.90
C GLY A 64 -28.80 31.21 17.09
N SER A 65 -27.99 30.38 16.42
CA SER A 65 -26.54 30.55 16.40
C SER A 65 -26.17 31.72 15.46
N GLY A 66 -25.50 32.75 15.98
CA GLY A 66 -25.10 33.91 15.18
C GLY A 66 -24.05 33.54 14.14
N TYR A 67 -22.94 32.93 14.59
CA TYR A 67 -21.81 32.52 13.76
C TYR A 67 -21.77 31.01 13.44
N GLY A 68 -22.70 30.23 14.02
CA GLY A 68 -22.75 28.77 13.97
C GLY A 68 -22.44 28.10 15.32
N SER A 69 -22.47 26.78 15.36
CA SER A 69 -22.22 25.97 16.57
C SER A 69 -21.46 24.69 16.25
N TYR A 70 -20.71 24.18 17.22
CA TYR A 70 -20.27 22.78 17.19
C TYR A 70 -21.41 21.87 17.61
N VAL A 71 -21.55 20.75 16.92
CA VAL A 71 -22.54 19.71 17.21
C VAL A 71 -21.89 18.34 17.22
N ALA A 72 -22.46 17.43 18.00
CA ALA A 72 -22.18 16.00 17.94
C ALA A 72 -23.41 15.28 17.40
N ARG A 73 -23.23 14.45 16.38
CA ARG A 73 -24.26 13.59 15.81
C ARG A 73 -23.96 12.14 16.12
N ASN A 74 -24.94 11.45 16.69
CA ASN A 74 -24.92 10.00 16.77
C ASN A 74 -25.40 9.42 15.43
N LEU A 75 -24.54 8.68 14.75
CA LEU A 75 -24.80 8.19 13.39
C LEU A 75 -25.76 6.99 13.36
N GLU A 76 -25.96 6.29 14.48
CA GLU A 76 -26.93 5.19 14.58
C GLU A 76 -28.38 5.70 14.78
N THR A 77 -28.55 6.81 15.50
CA THR A 77 -29.87 7.33 15.92
C THR A 77 -30.27 8.63 15.23
N GLY A 78 -29.33 9.32 14.59
CA GLY A 78 -29.51 10.67 14.07
C GLY A 78 -29.65 11.76 15.14
N GLY A 79 -29.44 11.42 16.42
CA GLY A 79 -29.52 12.38 17.52
C GLY A 79 -28.42 13.45 17.44
N ILE A 80 -28.77 14.70 17.73
CA ILE A 80 -27.86 15.85 17.70
C ILE A 80 -27.74 16.47 19.08
N THR A 81 -26.50 16.68 19.53
CA THR A 81 -26.15 17.42 20.75
C THR A 81 -25.40 18.69 20.36
N VAL A 82 -25.87 19.85 20.84
CA VAL A 82 -25.15 21.13 20.65
C VAL A 82 -24.07 21.26 21.71
N LEU A 83 -22.83 21.51 21.29
CA LEU A 83 -21.65 21.53 22.16
C LEU A 83 -21.27 22.94 22.61
N GLY A 84 -21.38 23.94 21.72
CA GLY A 84 -21.02 25.32 22.02
C GLY A 84 -20.99 26.20 20.77
N ALA A 85 -20.90 27.51 20.95
CA ALA A 85 -20.85 28.48 19.88
C ALA A 85 -19.50 28.50 19.12
N LEU A 86 -19.55 28.85 17.84
CA LEU A 86 -18.36 29.21 17.05
C LEU A 86 -17.97 30.66 17.33
N ASP A 87 -16.68 30.91 17.54
CA ASP A 87 -16.18 32.27 17.83
C ASP A 87 -15.68 33.02 16.61
N ARG A 88 -15.43 32.30 15.52
CA ARG A 88 -14.95 32.83 14.24
C ARG A 88 -15.62 32.08 13.08
N PRO A 89 -15.71 32.72 11.90
CA PRO A 89 -16.30 32.08 10.72
C PRO A 89 -15.54 30.85 10.26
N LEU A 90 -14.28 30.68 10.70
CA LEU A 90 -13.43 29.52 10.46
C LEU A 90 -13.39 28.65 11.73
N GLY A 91 -14.07 27.51 11.70
CA GLY A 91 -14.05 26.53 12.79
C GLY A 91 -12.68 25.86 12.89
N VAL A 92 -12.31 25.40 14.09
CA VAL A 92 -11.16 24.51 14.28
C VAL A 92 -11.71 23.09 14.38
N LEU A 93 -10.99 22.10 13.88
CA LEU A 93 -11.40 20.71 13.99
C LEU A 93 -11.75 20.33 15.45
N PRO A 94 -12.98 19.86 15.72
CA PRO A 94 -13.26 19.12 16.94
C PRO A 94 -12.57 17.76 16.84
N SER A 95 -12.30 17.12 17.98
CA SER A 95 -11.73 15.78 18.05
C SER A 95 -12.62 14.90 18.93
N VAL A 96 -13.06 13.78 18.39
CA VAL A 96 -13.90 12.80 19.08
C VAL A 96 -13.02 11.67 19.61
N SER A 97 -13.21 11.28 20.87
CA SER A 97 -12.54 10.11 21.43
C SER A 97 -12.99 8.86 20.69
N GLY A 98 -12.12 7.87 20.58
CA GLY A 98 -12.41 6.71 19.75
C GLY A 98 -13.59 5.85 20.25
N ASP A 99 -13.93 5.91 21.54
CA ASP A 99 -15.18 5.34 22.09
C ASP A 99 -16.43 6.22 21.87
N GLY A 100 -16.28 7.36 21.18
CA GLY A 100 -17.32 8.33 20.90
C GLY A 100 -17.76 9.16 22.10
N ARG A 101 -17.28 8.88 23.31
CA ARG A 101 -17.85 9.46 24.54
C ARG A 101 -17.46 10.92 24.76
N PHE A 102 -16.22 11.28 24.45
CA PHE A 102 -15.66 12.58 24.77
C PHE A 102 -15.39 13.36 23.49
N ILE A 103 -15.73 14.65 23.50
CA ILE A 103 -15.52 15.51 22.35
C ILE A 103 -14.73 16.73 22.80
N ALA A 104 -13.53 16.87 22.26
CA ALA A 104 -12.71 18.05 22.46
C ALA A 104 -12.99 19.07 21.35
N PHE A 105 -13.18 20.32 21.73
CA PHE A 105 -13.41 21.41 20.79
C PHE A 105 -12.98 22.73 21.42
N ARG A 106 -12.97 23.79 20.61
CA ARG A 106 -12.52 25.11 21.02
C ARG A 106 -13.66 26.11 20.97
N THR A 107 -13.86 26.88 22.03
CA THR A 107 -14.83 27.98 22.04
C THR A 107 -14.36 29.12 22.95
N SER A 108 -14.87 30.34 22.75
CA SER A 108 -14.78 31.48 23.67
C SER A 108 -16.05 31.65 24.50
N GLU A 109 -17.04 30.78 24.29
CA GLU A 109 -18.18 30.64 25.19
C GLU A 109 -17.73 30.05 26.52
N GLY A 110 -18.12 30.70 27.62
CA GLY A 110 -17.93 30.18 28.97
C GLY A 110 -18.85 29.01 29.27
N LEU A 111 -18.37 27.78 29.01
CA LEU A 111 -19.14 26.55 29.20
C LEU A 111 -19.05 25.96 30.60
N VAL A 112 -18.21 26.51 31.47
CA VAL A 112 -18.10 26.15 32.89
C VAL A 112 -18.13 27.39 33.79
N PRO A 113 -18.67 27.31 35.03
CA PRO A 113 -18.74 28.47 35.93
C PRO A 113 -17.39 29.07 36.32
N GLU A 114 -16.32 28.29 36.17
CA GLU A 114 -14.95 28.71 36.49
C GLU A 114 -14.28 29.44 35.32
N ASP A 115 -14.90 29.44 34.13
CA ASP A 115 -14.41 30.23 33.01
C ASP A 115 -14.80 31.70 33.24
N GLY A 116 -13.77 32.50 33.50
CA GLY A 116 -13.89 33.94 33.74
C GLY A 116 -13.32 34.78 32.61
N THR A 117 -13.09 34.19 31.43
CA THR A 117 -12.39 34.86 30.33
C THR A 117 -13.20 34.84 29.04
N ASP A 118 -13.21 35.94 28.29
CA ASP A 118 -13.74 35.95 26.91
C ASP A 118 -12.64 35.50 25.91
N THR A 119 -11.78 34.55 26.31
CA THR A 119 -10.66 34.05 25.49
C THR A 119 -10.97 32.69 24.90
N LEU A 120 -10.19 32.28 23.91
CA LEU A 120 -10.39 31.02 23.22
C LEU A 120 -9.82 29.86 24.03
N ASP A 121 -10.72 28.99 24.49
CA ASP A 121 -10.46 27.86 25.35
C ASP A 121 -10.74 26.53 24.67
N VAL A 122 -10.03 25.49 25.11
CA VAL A 122 -10.26 24.11 24.71
C VAL A 122 -11.05 23.41 25.80
N TYR A 123 -12.18 22.85 25.40
CA TYR A 123 -13.13 22.13 26.24
C TYR A 123 -13.20 20.67 25.85
N ILE A 124 -13.50 19.81 26.83
CA ILE A 124 -13.90 18.42 26.62
C ILE A 124 -15.35 18.27 27.11
N TYR A 125 -16.25 17.85 26.22
CA TYR A 125 -17.62 17.47 26.56
C TYR A 125 -17.71 15.96 26.79
N ASP A 126 -18.35 15.54 27.87
CA ASP A 126 -18.68 14.12 28.14
C ASP A 126 -20.13 13.86 27.77
N GLN A 127 -20.35 13.10 26.69
CA GLN A 127 -21.69 12.81 26.17
C GLN A 127 -22.59 12.04 27.14
N ILE A 128 -22.01 11.28 28.08
CA ILE A 128 -22.80 10.50 29.05
C ILE A 128 -23.31 11.40 30.18
N SER A 129 -22.43 12.24 30.73
CA SER A 129 -22.78 13.09 31.88
C SER A 129 -23.40 14.44 31.47
N GLY A 130 -23.18 14.87 30.22
CA GLY A 130 -23.59 16.18 29.72
C GLY A 130 -22.80 17.33 30.34
N THR A 131 -21.55 17.08 30.74
CA THR A 131 -20.70 18.05 31.45
C THR A 131 -19.47 18.45 30.64
N TYR A 132 -18.96 19.64 30.91
CA TYR A 132 -17.78 20.22 30.28
C TYR A 132 -16.58 20.23 31.23
N THR A 133 -15.39 19.98 30.69
CA THR A 133 -14.10 20.20 31.35
C THR A 133 -13.29 21.20 30.54
N GLN A 134 -12.91 22.34 31.12
CA GLN A 134 -12.00 23.31 30.49
C GLN A 134 -10.56 22.77 30.59
N ALA A 135 -10.00 22.30 29.48
CA ALA A 135 -8.66 21.71 29.43
C ALA A 135 -7.55 22.77 29.32
N SER A 136 -7.85 23.94 28.77
CA SER A 136 -6.91 25.08 28.67
C SER A 136 -6.95 26.02 29.87
N LYS A 137 -7.41 25.55 31.04
CA LYS A 137 -7.65 26.40 32.21
C LYS A 137 -6.39 27.16 32.64
N VAL A 138 -6.34 28.46 32.35
CA VAL A 138 -5.25 29.35 32.77
C VAL A 138 -5.68 30.27 33.91
N SER A 139 -4.75 30.54 34.83
CA SER A 139 -4.99 31.38 36.03
C SER A 139 -5.08 32.89 35.75
N SER A 140 -4.90 33.35 34.51
CA SER A 140 -5.06 34.78 34.16
C SER A 140 -5.36 35.03 32.67
N ALA A 141 -6.22 36.02 32.42
CA ALA A 141 -6.92 36.35 31.17
C ALA A 141 -6.08 37.04 30.07
N ALA A 142 -4.75 36.86 30.03
CA ALA A 142 -3.92 37.59 29.08
C ALA A 142 -3.86 36.91 27.70
N GLY A 143 -4.93 37.02 26.90
CA GLY A 143 -4.91 36.97 25.43
C GLY A 143 -4.25 35.77 24.75
N ARG A 144 -4.24 34.60 25.39
CA ARG A 144 -3.55 33.40 24.90
C ARG A 144 -4.53 32.50 24.16
N HIS A 145 -4.08 31.92 23.05
CA HIS A 145 -4.87 31.04 22.21
C HIS A 145 -4.44 29.59 22.44
N ALA A 146 -5.41 28.73 22.79
CA ALA A 146 -5.27 27.28 22.67
C ALA A 146 -5.93 26.81 21.37
N ASN A 147 -5.28 25.92 20.62
CA ASN A 147 -5.68 25.45 19.28
C ASN A 147 -5.40 23.94 19.09
N ALA A 148 -5.92 23.37 17.99
CA ALA A 148 -5.66 21.99 17.53
C ALA A 148 -5.86 20.91 18.62
N PRO A 149 -7.07 20.79 19.20
CA PRO A 149 -7.34 19.73 20.16
C PRO A 149 -7.31 18.35 19.47
N SER A 150 -6.55 17.41 20.02
CA SER A 150 -6.54 16.01 19.59
C SER A 150 -6.62 15.10 20.82
N ILE A 151 -7.69 14.30 20.91
CA ILE A 151 -8.04 13.52 22.10
C ILE A 151 -7.76 12.02 21.91
N SER A 152 -7.17 11.41 22.94
CA SER A 152 -6.94 9.95 23.01
C SER A 152 -8.25 9.14 23.02
N TYR A 153 -8.16 7.84 22.75
CA TYR A 153 -9.32 6.97 22.50
C TYR A 153 -10.35 6.92 23.65
N ASN A 154 -9.87 6.83 24.89
CA ASN A 154 -10.72 6.81 26.08
C ASN A 154 -10.99 8.22 26.64
N GLY A 155 -10.54 9.25 25.92
CA GLY A 155 -10.63 10.65 26.26
C GLY A 155 -9.74 11.10 27.43
N ARG A 156 -8.92 10.22 28.03
CA ARG A 156 -8.14 10.57 29.23
C ARG A 156 -7.13 11.68 28.95
N TYR A 157 -6.41 11.55 27.86
CA TYR A 157 -5.39 12.52 27.44
C TYR A 157 -5.91 13.35 26.28
N LEU A 158 -5.66 14.65 26.35
CA LEU A 158 -5.95 15.61 25.30
C LEU A 158 -4.67 16.38 24.99
N SER A 159 -4.21 16.32 23.75
CA SER A 159 -3.13 17.18 23.25
C SER A 159 -3.69 18.45 22.62
N PHE A 160 -3.00 19.56 22.80
CA PHE A 160 -3.34 20.85 22.17
C PHE A 160 -2.13 21.78 22.18
N SER A 161 -2.13 22.77 21.29
CA SER A 161 -1.14 23.85 21.30
C SER A 161 -1.63 25.03 22.12
N SER A 162 -0.74 25.70 22.85
CA SER A 162 -1.05 26.93 23.57
C SER A 162 0.12 27.88 23.63
N SER A 163 -0.16 29.17 23.48
CA SER A 163 0.81 30.26 23.73
C SER A 163 0.90 30.67 25.21
N SER A 164 0.32 29.88 26.11
CA SER A 164 0.23 30.23 27.52
C SER A 164 1.45 29.82 28.34
N SER A 165 2.11 30.82 28.91
CA SER A 165 3.26 30.64 29.80
C SER A 165 2.90 30.21 31.22
N PHE A 166 1.62 29.88 31.46
CA PHE A 166 1.08 29.56 32.78
C PHE A 166 0.51 28.13 32.87
N MET A 167 0.50 27.37 31.76
CA MET A 167 0.07 25.97 31.76
C MET A 167 1.04 25.08 32.53
N VAL A 168 2.34 25.34 32.38
CA VAL A 168 3.42 24.65 33.08
C VAL A 168 4.41 25.69 33.63
N GLN A 169 4.92 25.47 34.84
CA GLN A 169 5.91 26.35 35.46
C GLN A 169 7.21 26.35 34.65
N GLY A 170 7.72 27.54 34.29
CA GLY A 170 9.00 27.68 33.59
C GLY A 170 8.92 27.84 32.08
N ASP A 171 7.72 28.05 31.51
CA ASP A 171 7.60 28.56 30.15
C ASP A 171 8.26 29.94 29.99
N SER A 172 9.25 30.02 29.09
CA SER A 172 10.05 31.24 28.91
C SER A 172 10.23 31.66 27.44
N ASN A 173 9.75 30.87 26.48
CA ASN A 173 10.02 31.11 25.05
C ASN A 173 9.06 32.13 24.41
N ASN A 174 7.92 32.45 25.05
CA ASN A 174 6.84 33.29 24.49
C ASN A 174 6.32 32.80 23.12
N ALA A 175 6.49 31.52 22.81
CA ALA A 175 5.97 30.87 21.61
C ALA A 175 4.79 29.95 21.98
N ALA A 176 4.07 29.43 20.99
CA ALA A 176 3.13 28.35 21.26
C ALA A 176 3.90 27.05 21.45
N ASP A 177 3.48 26.26 22.44
CA ASP A 177 4.01 24.94 22.76
C ASP A 177 2.87 23.90 22.69
N VAL A 178 3.24 22.65 22.44
CA VAL A 178 2.31 21.51 22.54
C VAL A 178 2.28 20.96 23.97
N PHE A 179 1.08 20.81 24.51
CA PHE A 179 0.79 20.27 25.84
C PHE A 179 -0.13 19.06 25.76
N VAL A 180 -0.07 18.20 26.78
CA VAL A 180 -1.07 17.15 27.05
C VAL A 180 -1.71 17.39 28.41
N PHE A 181 -3.04 17.44 28.44
CA PHE A 181 -3.84 17.45 29.65
C PHE A 181 -4.29 16.01 30.00
N ASP A 182 -3.94 15.55 31.20
CA ASP A 182 -4.50 14.32 31.78
C ASP A 182 -5.76 14.68 32.58
N ARG A 183 -6.92 14.33 32.04
CA ARG A 183 -8.23 14.63 32.63
C ARG A 183 -8.44 13.98 34.00
N LEU A 184 -7.82 12.82 34.26
CA LEU A 184 -7.98 12.11 35.54
C LEU A 184 -7.04 12.67 36.60
N ALA A 185 -5.81 13.00 36.23
CA ALA A 185 -4.85 13.64 37.14
C ALA A 185 -5.16 15.13 37.33
N ASN A 186 -5.88 15.74 36.39
CA ASN A 186 -6.10 17.18 36.26
C ASN A 186 -4.76 17.95 36.27
N ASP A 187 -3.86 17.52 35.39
CA ASP A 187 -2.50 18.04 35.28
C ASP A 187 -2.07 18.18 33.82
N TRP A 188 -1.06 19.02 33.58
CA TRP A 188 -0.53 19.32 32.25
C TRP A 188 0.93 18.93 32.12
N GLU A 189 1.26 18.35 30.97
CA GLU A 189 2.62 18.03 30.56
C GLU A 189 2.96 18.83 29.29
N ARG A 190 4.13 19.50 29.25
CA ARG A 190 4.66 20.04 27.99
C ARG A 190 5.34 18.91 27.22
N VAL A 191 4.90 18.71 25.98
CA VAL A 191 5.38 17.63 25.08
C VAL A 191 6.46 18.13 24.12
N SER A 192 6.39 19.40 23.74
CA SER A 192 7.37 20.10 22.89
C SER A 192 8.68 20.40 23.63
N VAL A 193 9.36 19.33 24.04
CA VAL A 193 10.63 19.34 24.77
C VAL A 193 11.63 18.38 24.12
N SER A 194 12.92 18.61 24.31
CA SER A 194 13.96 17.65 23.95
C SER A 194 13.91 16.40 24.84
N SER A 195 14.66 15.35 24.48
CA SER A 195 14.79 14.14 25.31
C SER A 195 15.32 14.39 26.72
N ASP A 196 16.05 15.49 26.94
CA ASP A 196 16.52 15.93 28.26
C ASP A 196 15.49 16.82 29.00
N GLY A 197 14.29 17.01 28.44
CA GLY A 197 13.22 17.81 29.01
C GLY A 197 13.38 19.33 28.82
N VAL A 198 14.27 19.77 27.93
CA VAL A 198 14.48 21.20 27.65
C VAL A 198 13.38 21.71 26.72
N GLN A 199 12.75 22.84 27.06
CA GLN A 199 11.73 23.48 26.23
C GLN A 199 12.24 23.83 24.83
N GLY A 200 11.40 23.61 23.81
CA GLY A 200 11.64 24.13 22.46
C GLY A 200 11.83 25.65 22.45
N ASN A 201 12.78 26.16 21.67
CA ASN A 201 13.13 27.57 21.60
C ASN A 201 12.28 28.38 20.61
N SER A 202 11.27 27.76 19.97
CA SER A 202 10.42 28.35 18.94
C SER A 202 9.02 27.72 18.94
N TYR A 203 8.17 28.15 18.02
CA TYR A 203 6.78 27.67 17.87
C TYR A 203 6.71 26.15 17.68
N SER A 204 5.79 25.50 18.40
CA SER A 204 5.36 24.12 18.18
C SER A 204 3.83 24.05 18.15
N GLY A 205 3.27 23.31 17.20
CA GLY A 205 1.82 23.23 16.97
C GLY A 205 1.45 22.02 16.11
N GLU A 206 0.22 22.05 15.56
CA GLU A 206 -0.35 20.99 14.70
C GLU A 206 -0.02 19.58 15.18
N ASN A 207 -0.73 19.15 16.21
CA ASN A 207 -0.42 17.95 16.98
C ASN A 207 -1.48 16.85 16.85
N ALA A 208 -1.04 15.61 16.99
CA ALA A 208 -1.91 14.44 17.11
C ALA A 208 -1.38 13.49 18.19
N ILE A 209 -2.30 12.81 18.88
CA ILE A 209 -1.99 11.90 19.99
C ILE A 209 -2.47 10.48 19.69
N SER A 210 -1.67 9.47 20.09
CA SER A 210 -2.07 8.06 19.99
C SER A 210 -3.24 7.71 20.91
N GLY A 211 -3.84 6.56 20.65
CA GLY A 211 -5.03 6.10 21.34
C GLY A 211 -4.88 5.89 22.85
N ASP A 212 -3.70 5.43 23.27
CA ASP A 212 -3.30 5.29 24.67
C ASP A 212 -2.77 6.59 25.30
N GLY A 213 -2.54 7.62 24.48
CA GLY A 213 -1.97 8.89 24.87
C GLY A 213 -0.45 8.93 24.93
N ARG A 214 0.27 7.84 24.65
CA ARG A 214 1.72 7.75 24.85
C ARG A 214 2.53 8.55 23.84
N PHE A 215 2.13 8.49 22.57
CA PHE A 215 2.87 9.10 21.48
C PHE A 215 2.17 10.37 21.01
N VAL A 216 2.92 11.46 20.86
CA VAL A 216 2.40 12.74 20.36
C VAL A 216 3.26 13.21 19.21
N ALA A 217 2.68 13.26 18.01
CA ALA A 217 3.31 13.85 16.83
C ALA A 217 2.99 15.35 16.79
N PHE A 218 3.95 16.18 16.41
CA PHE A 218 3.76 17.63 16.30
C PHE A 218 4.80 18.28 15.39
N TRP A 219 4.42 19.40 14.78
CA TRP A 219 5.32 20.25 14.02
C TRP A 219 6.01 21.27 14.93
N SER A 220 7.30 21.53 14.71
CA SER A 220 8.04 22.52 15.47
C SER A 220 9.08 23.27 14.65
N ASN A 221 9.21 24.57 14.88
CA ASN A 221 10.26 25.43 14.35
C ASN A 221 11.49 25.48 15.29
N ALA A 222 11.53 24.63 16.30
CA ALA A 222 12.49 24.72 17.39
C ALA A 222 13.76 23.91 17.11
N SER A 223 14.86 24.62 16.88
CA SER A 223 16.17 24.03 16.54
C SER A 223 16.89 23.27 17.66
N ASN A 224 16.23 23.10 18.82
CA ASN A 224 16.83 22.52 20.03
C ASN A 224 16.05 21.32 20.59
N LEU A 225 15.07 20.78 19.85
CA LEU A 225 14.35 19.57 20.27
C LEU A 225 15.19 18.30 20.05
N THR A 226 15.99 18.26 19.00
CA THR A 226 16.96 17.19 18.72
C THR A 226 18.30 17.78 18.26
N ALA A 227 19.37 16.99 18.33
CA ALA A 227 20.68 17.44 17.85
C ALA A 227 20.74 17.41 16.31
N GLY A 228 21.33 18.45 15.71
CA GLY A 228 21.48 18.54 14.24
C GLY A 228 20.32 19.20 13.51
N ASP A 229 19.34 19.74 14.25
CA ASP A 229 18.18 20.43 13.70
C ASP A 229 18.44 21.93 13.45
N ASP A 230 19.33 22.23 12.50
CA ASP A 230 19.83 23.59 12.25
C ASP A 230 19.31 24.20 10.91
N ASN A 231 18.29 23.59 10.30
CA ASN A 231 17.78 24.00 8.98
C ASN A 231 16.96 25.31 9.02
N GLY A 232 16.49 25.73 10.20
CA GLY A 232 15.66 26.92 10.37
C GLY A 232 14.24 26.80 9.81
N LEU A 233 13.78 25.58 9.55
CA LEU A 233 12.45 25.25 9.03
C LEU A 233 11.60 24.60 10.12
N ALA A 234 10.34 24.31 9.80
CA ALA A 234 9.49 23.48 10.66
C ALA A 234 9.83 22.00 10.42
N ASP A 235 9.85 21.18 11.45
CA ASP A 235 10.11 19.75 11.31
C ASP A 235 9.08 18.94 12.10
N LEU A 236 8.84 17.71 11.65
CA LEU A 236 7.89 16.79 12.29
C LEU A 236 8.62 16.01 13.38
N PHE A 237 8.11 16.08 14.59
CA PHE A 237 8.64 15.36 15.75
C PHE A 237 7.61 14.38 16.31
N ILE A 238 8.11 13.32 16.93
CA ILE A 238 7.34 12.40 17.77
C ILE A 238 7.91 12.40 19.19
N ARG A 239 7.03 12.56 20.17
CA ARG A 239 7.36 12.42 21.60
C ARG A 239 6.80 11.10 22.12
N ASP A 240 7.66 10.23 22.62
CA ASP A 240 7.28 9.14 23.52
C ASP A 240 7.26 9.67 24.96
N ARG A 241 6.06 9.87 25.50
CA ARG A 241 5.85 10.44 26.83
C ARG A 241 6.28 9.49 27.95
N GLU A 242 6.23 8.18 27.74
CA GLU A 242 6.63 7.19 28.75
C GLU A 242 8.15 7.02 28.77
N ALA A 243 8.77 6.92 27.60
CA ALA A 243 10.23 6.79 27.50
C ALA A 243 10.95 8.12 27.76
N GLY A 244 10.26 9.23 27.59
CA GLY A 244 10.84 10.55 27.70
C GLY A 244 11.74 10.89 26.51
N VAL A 245 11.47 10.34 25.32
CA VAL A 245 12.29 10.49 24.12
C VAL A 245 11.57 11.35 23.07
N THR A 246 12.29 12.29 22.45
CA THR A 246 11.83 13.12 21.33
C THR A 246 12.70 12.84 20.11
N GLU A 247 12.07 12.48 18.99
CA GLU A 247 12.73 12.14 17.73
C GLU A 247 12.18 13.02 16.60
N LYS A 248 13.06 13.43 15.69
CA LYS A 248 12.69 14.09 14.44
C LYS A 248 12.38 12.99 13.41
N LEU A 249 11.19 13.03 12.81
CA LEU A 249 10.72 12.06 11.81
C LEU A 249 10.98 12.53 10.39
N ALA A 250 10.72 13.81 10.10
CA ALA A 250 10.83 14.37 8.76
C ALA A 250 11.21 15.86 8.85
N SER A 251 11.91 16.35 7.83
CA SER A 251 12.12 17.78 7.64
C SER A 251 11.06 18.38 6.72
N SER A 252 10.68 19.65 6.90
CA SER A 252 9.86 20.31 5.86
C SER A 252 10.71 20.72 4.65
N GLY A 253 10.12 20.61 3.47
CA GLY A 253 10.83 20.67 2.19
C GLY A 253 11.07 22.05 1.60
N ALA A 254 10.27 23.05 1.96
CA ALA A 254 10.27 24.30 1.22
C ALA A 254 10.05 25.57 2.07
N THR A 255 10.84 26.60 1.76
CA THR A 255 10.49 28.00 2.04
C THR A 255 9.66 28.54 0.89
N ASN A 256 8.41 28.96 1.12
CA ASN A 256 7.68 29.69 0.07
C ASN A 256 8.18 31.16 -0.04
N PRO A 257 7.98 31.84 -1.19
CA PRO A 257 8.37 33.24 -1.37
C PRO A 257 7.57 34.27 -0.55
N GLN A 258 6.48 33.87 0.12
CA GLN A 258 5.57 34.73 0.89
C GLN A 258 5.59 34.52 2.42
N GLY A 259 6.45 33.64 2.95
CA GLY A 259 6.50 33.27 4.38
C GLY A 259 5.30 32.44 4.91
N GLN A 260 4.54 31.73 4.07
CA GLN A 260 3.49 30.79 4.49
C GLN A 260 3.93 29.34 4.25
N TYR A 261 3.96 28.54 5.31
CA TYR A 261 4.35 27.12 5.24
C TYR A 261 3.12 26.28 4.89
N TYR A 262 3.16 25.55 3.76
CA TYR A 262 2.07 24.68 3.31
C TYR A 262 1.96 23.40 4.16
N ASP A 263 3.08 22.85 4.66
CA ASP A 263 3.14 21.61 5.46
C ASP A 263 2.62 21.74 6.91
N VAL A 264 2.73 22.93 7.52
CA VAL A 264 2.39 23.14 8.94
C VAL A 264 0.94 23.57 9.19
N SER A 265 0.09 23.51 8.17
CA SER A 265 -1.32 23.90 8.28
C SER A 265 -2.26 22.70 8.51
N TYR A 266 -1.73 21.48 8.38
CA TYR A 266 -2.50 20.25 8.56
C TYR A 266 -1.84 19.36 9.62
N PRO A 267 -2.60 18.88 10.62
CA PRO A 267 -2.05 18.00 11.65
C PRO A 267 -1.62 16.66 11.04
N PRO A 268 -0.52 16.05 11.54
CA PRO A 268 -0.23 14.65 11.24
C PRO A 268 -1.34 13.76 11.82
N SER A 269 -1.40 12.51 11.37
CA SER A 269 -2.23 11.47 11.97
C SER A 269 -1.37 10.42 12.65
N VAL A 270 -1.76 9.99 13.85
CA VAL A 270 -1.08 8.95 14.63
C VAL A 270 -2.05 7.80 14.83
N SER A 271 -1.66 6.59 14.44
CA SER A 271 -2.49 5.39 14.64
C SER A 271 -2.78 5.16 16.13
N TYR A 272 -3.81 4.38 16.47
CA TYR A 272 -4.18 4.16 17.87
C TYR A 272 -3.07 3.50 18.68
N SER A 273 -2.44 2.47 18.13
CA SER A 273 -1.22 1.84 18.66
C SER A 273 -0.01 2.78 18.70
N GLY A 274 -0.13 3.93 18.04
CA GLY A 274 0.92 4.86 17.73
C GLY A 274 1.81 4.41 16.58
N ARG A 275 1.88 3.12 16.23
CA ARG A 275 2.93 2.57 15.36
C ARG A 275 3.13 3.34 14.06
N TYR A 276 2.05 3.79 13.43
CA TYR A 276 2.10 4.48 12.15
C TYR A 276 1.81 5.98 12.32
N ILE A 277 2.57 6.81 11.62
CA ILE A 277 2.37 8.26 11.55
C ILE A 277 2.20 8.64 10.09
N ALA A 278 1.03 9.17 9.74
CA ALA A 278 0.79 9.72 8.41
C ALA A 278 0.94 11.24 8.44
N PHE A 279 1.61 11.82 7.45
CA PHE A 279 1.85 13.26 7.37
C PHE A 279 2.02 13.71 5.93
N ALA A 280 1.72 14.98 5.67
CA ALA A 280 2.00 15.60 4.38
C ALA A 280 3.38 16.26 4.41
N SER A 281 4.15 16.17 3.33
CA SER A 281 5.41 16.89 3.20
C SER A 281 5.74 17.26 1.76
N SER A 282 6.31 18.45 1.58
CA SER A 282 6.85 18.94 0.30
C SER A 282 8.36 18.68 0.12
N ALA A 283 8.95 17.85 0.97
CA ALA A 283 10.39 17.61 1.00
C ALA A 283 10.84 16.57 -0.02
N GLU A 284 11.53 17.05 -1.06
CA GLU A 284 12.13 16.26 -2.14
C GLU A 284 13.20 15.24 -1.67
N ASP A 285 13.61 15.27 -0.40
CA ASP A 285 14.67 14.43 0.15
C ASP A 285 14.20 13.38 1.17
N LEU A 286 12.88 13.25 1.40
CA LEU A 286 12.34 12.23 2.31
C LEU A 286 12.39 10.82 1.72
N VAL A 287 12.16 10.69 0.41
CA VAL A 287 12.28 9.42 -0.32
C VAL A 287 12.98 9.72 -1.64
N ALA A 288 13.96 8.90 -2.03
CA ALA A 288 14.84 9.18 -3.18
C ALA A 288 14.13 9.32 -4.54
N SER A 289 12.85 8.93 -4.62
CA SER A 289 11.99 9.00 -5.81
C SER A 289 10.97 10.16 -5.77
N ASP A 290 11.04 11.04 -4.77
CA ASP A 290 10.25 12.27 -4.73
C ASP A 290 10.99 13.41 -5.44
N THR A 291 10.47 13.85 -6.58
CA THR A 291 11.13 14.85 -7.42
C THR A 291 10.19 15.93 -7.95
N ASN A 292 8.93 15.96 -7.51
CA ASN A 292 7.88 16.80 -8.10
C ASN A 292 7.79 18.20 -7.45
N GLY A 293 8.37 18.39 -6.26
CA GLY A 293 8.32 19.65 -5.51
C GLY A 293 6.91 20.05 -5.07
N VAL A 294 5.98 19.08 -4.99
CA VAL A 294 4.63 19.25 -4.42
C VAL A 294 4.53 18.51 -3.09
N ALA A 295 3.55 18.86 -2.26
CA ALA A 295 3.31 18.14 -1.02
C ALA A 295 2.74 16.73 -1.31
N ASP A 296 3.40 15.70 -0.79
CA ASP A 296 2.99 14.30 -0.89
C ASP A 296 2.56 13.75 0.48
N ILE A 297 1.85 12.62 0.50
CA ILE A 297 1.47 11.92 1.74
C ILE A 297 2.46 10.80 2.04
N PHE A 298 2.99 10.82 3.25
CA PHE A 298 3.93 9.83 3.75
C PHE A 298 3.37 9.09 4.96
N VAL A 299 3.77 7.83 5.13
CA VAL A 299 3.51 7.01 6.31
C VAL A 299 4.82 6.50 6.87
N PHE A 300 5.10 6.84 8.13
CA PHE A 300 6.24 6.32 8.88
C PHE A 300 5.82 5.19 9.81
N ASP A 301 6.42 4.01 9.67
CA ASP A 301 6.29 2.90 10.61
C ASP A 301 7.41 2.95 11.65
N ARG A 302 7.09 3.35 12.89
CA ARG A 302 8.10 3.48 13.96
C ARG A 302 8.78 2.17 14.35
N VAL A 303 8.15 1.02 14.09
CA VAL A 303 8.71 -0.27 14.49
C VAL A 303 9.80 -0.71 13.50
N THR A 304 9.56 -0.52 12.22
CA THR A 304 10.49 -0.91 11.14
C THR A 304 11.39 0.24 10.69
N ALA A 305 11.10 1.46 11.13
CA ALA A 305 11.71 2.72 10.68
C ALA A 305 11.62 2.92 9.16
N GLN A 306 10.57 2.37 8.53
CA GLN A 306 10.29 2.55 7.10
C GLN A 306 9.42 3.79 6.87
N LEU A 307 9.69 4.48 5.76
CA LEU A 307 8.94 5.64 5.31
C LEU A 307 8.40 5.37 3.90
N ASP A 308 7.08 5.32 3.76
CA ASP A 308 6.41 5.04 2.50
C ASP A 308 5.71 6.30 1.99
N ARG A 309 5.87 6.65 0.71
CA ARG A 309 4.97 7.59 0.01
C ARG A 309 3.72 6.82 -0.44
N VAL A 310 2.54 7.32 -0.12
CA VAL A 310 1.28 6.58 -0.34
C VAL A 310 0.37 7.15 -1.42
N ASN A 311 0.51 8.43 -1.79
CA ASN A 311 -0.22 9.06 -2.90
C ASN A 311 0.50 8.82 -4.24
N ILE A 312 0.66 7.55 -4.61
CA ILE A 312 1.26 7.15 -5.88
C ILE A 312 0.10 6.78 -6.81
N GLY A 313 0.02 7.46 -7.96
CA GLY A 313 -0.97 7.21 -9.00
C GLY A 313 -0.70 5.92 -9.77
N LEU A 314 -1.52 5.70 -10.80
CA LEU A 314 -1.44 4.51 -11.65
C LEU A 314 -0.03 4.31 -12.22
N SER A 315 0.39 3.05 -12.36
CA SER A 315 1.71 2.64 -12.87
C SER A 315 2.91 3.21 -12.09
N GLY A 316 2.73 3.57 -10.81
CA GLY A 316 3.81 4.02 -9.94
C GLY A 316 4.20 5.50 -10.09
N VAL A 317 3.42 6.29 -10.82
CA VAL A 317 3.71 7.71 -11.06
C VAL A 317 3.38 8.55 -9.83
N GLN A 318 4.24 9.49 -9.47
CA GLN A 318 3.98 10.41 -8.36
C GLN A 318 2.81 11.35 -8.62
N ALA A 319 2.10 11.75 -7.57
CA ALA A 319 1.08 12.79 -7.64
C ALA A 319 1.64 14.06 -8.29
N ASN A 320 0.89 14.66 -9.21
CA ASN A 320 1.28 15.89 -9.90
C ASN A 320 0.69 17.16 -9.29
N GLY A 321 -0.17 17.00 -8.28
CA GLY A 321 -0.79 18.05 -7.48
C GLY A 321 -0.51 17.82 -6.00
N ASN A 322 -0.59 18.88 -5.21
CA ASN A 322 -0.34 18.79 -3.78
C ASN A 322 -1.43 17.96 -3.06
N SER A 323 -1.01 17.12 -2.12
CA SER A 323 -1.85 16.36 -1.21
C SER A 323 -1.71 16.84 0.25
N ASN A 324 -2.79 16.74 1.04
CA ASN A 324 -2.81 17.15 2.44
C ASN A 324 -3.83 16.37 3.31
N SER A 325 -3.95 16.77 4.58
CA SER A 325 -4.91 16.22 5.56
C SER A 325 -4.91 14.69 5.72
N PRO A 326 -3.77 14.00 5.80
CA PRO A 326 -3.78 12.55 5.87
C PRO A 326 -4.38 12.04 7.18
N GLN A 327 -5.10 10.92 7.13
CA GLN A 327 -5.58 10.15 8.27
C GLN A 327 -5.35 8.66 8.04
N ILE A 328 -4.94 7.94 9.08
CA ILE A 328 -4.53 6.53 8.98
C ILE A 328 -5.34 5.61 9.91
N SER A 329 -5.70 4.42 9.41
CA SER A 329 -6.31 3.36 10.20
C SER A 329 -5.34 2.81 11.27
N ASP A 330 -5.85 2.11 12.29
CA ASP A 330 -4.98 1.65 13.41
C ASP A 330 -3.96 0.59 12.97
N ASP A 331 -4.39 -0.31 12.09
CA ASP A 331 -3.52 -1.33 11.47
C ASP A 331 -2.55 -0.74 10.45
N GLY A 332 -2.71 0.54 10.12
CA GLY A 332 -1.94 1.26 9.13
C GLY A 332 -2.32 0.93 7.69
N ARG A 333 -3.32 0.10 7.41
CA ARG A 333 -3.65 -0.33 6.04
C ARG A 333 -4.23 0.81 5.20
N TYR A 334 -5.19 1.56 5.72
CA TYR A 334 -5.92 2.56 4.96
C TYR A 334 -5.45 3.96 5.30
N VAL A 335 -5.19 4.77 4.27
CA VAL A 335 -4.82 6.19 4.41
C VAL A 335 -5.79 7.05 3.62
N ALA A 336 -6.62 7.84 4.31
CA ALA A 336 -7.48 8.83 3.67
C ALA A 336 -6.75 10.17 3.57
N PHE A 337 -6.90 10.91 2.48
CA PHE A 337 -6.29 12.23 2.30
C PHE A 337 -7.03 13.05 1.23
N ILE A 338 -6.62 14.31 1.08
CA ILE A 338 -7.14 15.22 0.05
C ILE A 338 -6.02 15.51 -0.95
N SER A 339 -6.29 15.55 -2.25
CA SER A 339 -5.27 15.80 -3.27
C SER A 339 -5.78 16.63 -4.45
N LEU A 340 -4.95 17.55 -4.96
CA LEU A 340 -5.16 18.25 -6.24
C LEU A 340 -4.71 17.46 -7.48
N ALA A 341 -4.15 16.28 -7.26
CA ALA A 341 -3.47 15.55 -8.31
C ALA A 341 -4.50 14.83 -9.21
N ASP A 342 -4.58 15.27 -10.46
CA ASP A 342 -5.46 14.71 -11.49
C ASP A 342 -4.95 13.37 -12.06
N ASN A 343 -3.83 12.85 -11.53
CA ASN A 343 -3.18 11.63 -11.98
C ASN A 343 -3.15 10.50 -10.94
N LEU A 344 -3.93 10.62 -9.85
CA LEU A 344 -4.04 9.58 -8.82
C LEU A 344 -5.00 8.45 -9.20
N VAL A 345 -6.05 8.77 -9.95
CA VAL A 345 -7.01 7.82 -10.55
C VAL A 345 -7.35 8.30 -11.97
N MET A 346 -7.76 7.41 -12.87
CA MET A 346 -8.06 7.77 -14.27
C MET A 346 -9.24 8.74 -14.42
N ASP A 347 -10.21 8.70 -13.50
CA ASP A 347 -11.44 9.49 -13.60
C ASP A 347 -11.33 10.92 -13.05
N ASP A 348 -10.19 11.33 -12.48
CA ASP A 348 -10.03 12.68 -11.93
C ASP A 348 -9.78 13.71 -13.05
N VAL A 349 -10.87 14.25 -13.61
CA VAL A 349 -10.84 15.22 -14.72
C VAL A 349 -11.36 16.60 -14.32
N ASN A 350 -11.69 16.79 -13.06
CA ASN A 350 -12.45 17.96 -12.61
C ASN A 350 -11.57 19.19 -12.36
N GLY A 351 -10.25 19.00 -12.21
CA GLY A 351 -9.26 20.05 -12.00
C GLY A 351 -9.37 20.75 -10.65
N THR A 352 -10.01 20.10 -9.68
CA THR A 352 -10.16 20.53 -8.28
C THR A 352 -9.46 19.52 -7.37
N ALA A 353 -9.64 19.64 -6.05
CA ALA A 353 -9.03 18.69 -5.13
C ALA A 353 -10.06 17.63 -4.76
N ASP A 354 -9.62 16.40 -4.58
CA ASP A 354 -10.51 15.27 -4.34
C ASP A 354 -10.12 14.51 -3.09
N VAL A 355 -11.08 13.75 -2.56
CA VAL A 355 -10.90 12.94 -1.36
C VAL A 355 -10.54 11.53 -1.79
N PHE A 356 -9.41 11.03 -1.32
CA PHE A 356 -8.90 9.71 -1.68
C PHE A 356 -8.74 8.81 -0.46
N VAL A 357 -8.80 7.50 -0.70
CA VAL A 357 -8.33 6.46 0.21
C VAL A 357 -7.31 5.59 -0.51
N PHE A 358 -6.19 5.36 0.15
CA PHE A 358 -5.17 4.41 -0.28
C PHE A 358 -5.23 3.15 0.58
N ASP A 359 -5.32 1.98 -0.05
CA ASP A 359 -5.06 0.70 0.61
C ASP A 359 -3.59 0.32 0.45
N ARG A 360 -2.82 0.39 1.54
CA ARG A 360 -1.38 0.09 1.56
C ARG A 360 -1.06 -1.39 1.31
N VAL A 361 -2.03 -2.29 1.43
CA VAL A 361 -1.84 -3.73 1.18
C VAL A 361 -2.10 -4.06 -0.29
N SER A 362 -3.26 -3.67 -0.84
CA SER A 362 -3.57 -3.91 -2.25
C SER A 362 -2.95 -2.88 -3.20
N ARG A 363 -2.38 -1.81 -2.66
CA ARG A 363 -1.82 -0.67 -3.41
C ARG A 363 -2.87 0.07 -4.26
N GLN A 364 -4.16 -0.10 -3.95
CA GLN A 364 -5.24 0.55 -4.69
C GLN A 364 -5.53 1.95 -4.17
N MET A 365 -5.75 2.87 -5.11
CA MET A 365 -6.23 4.22 -4.89
C MET A 365 -7.71 4.31 -5.24
N THR A 366 -8.53 4.82 -4.32
CA THR A 366 -9.96 5.04 -4.55
C THR A 366 -10.30 6.50 -4.29
N MET A 367 -10.95 7.15 -5.24
CA MET A 367 -11.54 8.46 -5.06
C MET A 367 -12.94 8.33 -4.43
N LEU A 368 -13.23 9.13 -3.42
CA LEU A 368 -14.48 9.14 -2.67
C LEU A 368 -15.37 10.34 -3.01
N SER A 369 -14.81 11.38 -3.64
CA SER A 369 -15.53 12.54 -4.20
C SER A 369 -15.92 12.29 -5.67
N ASN A 370 -16.73 13.17 -6.26
CA ASN A 370 -17.31 12.95 -7.57
C ASN A 370 -16.35 13.39 -8.71
N PRO A 371 -16.00 12.51 -9.67
CA PRO A 371 -15.04 12.81 -10.74
C PRO A 371 -15.46 13.90 -11.75
N LEU A 372 -16.74 14.27 -11.82
CA LEU A 372 -17.30 14.94 -13.01
C LEU A 372 -17.51 16.46 -12.92
N ASN A 373 -17.12 17.15 -11.83
CA ASN A 373 -17.58 18.52 -11.61
C ASN A 373 -16.50 19.59 -11.33
N SER A 374 -16.51 20.62 -12.17
CA SER A 374 -15.55 21.76 -12.18
C SER A 374 -15.64 22.75 -10.98
N GLY A 375 -16.16 22.33 -9.84
CA GLY A 375 -16.42 23.19 -8.69
C GLY A 375 -16.27 22.53 -7.32
N ASP A 376 -15.72 21.30 -7.27
CA ASP A 376 -15.88 20.45 -6.10
C ASP A 376 -15.06 20.91 -4.90
N VAL A 377 -13.88 21.53 -5.08
CA VAL A 377 -13.03 21.89 -3.93
C VAL A 377 -12.21 23.17 -4.14
N ALA A 378 -12.38 24.14 -3.24
CA ALA A 378 -11.40 25.20 -3.05
C ALA A 378 -10.24 24.66 -2.20
N TYR A 379 -9.15 24.24 -2.86
CA TYR A 379 -7.92 23.67 -2.30
C TYR A 379 -7.24 24.42 -1.13
N HIS A 380 -7.75 25.60 -0.73
CA HIS A 380 -7.18 26.45 0.31
C HIS A 380 -8.14 26.79 1.46
N ASP A 381 -9.32 26.16 1.56
CA ASP A 381 -10.20 26.40 2.69
C ASP A 381 -9.83 25.52 3.89
N ALA A 382 -9.55 26.18 5.02
CA ALA A 382 -9.15 25.59 6.31
C ALA A 382 -10.21 24.69 6.98
N HIS A 383 -11.22 24.26 6.23
CA HIS A 383 -12.38 23.50 6.71
C HIS A 383 -12.43 22.06 6.22
N MET A 384 -11.63 21.74 5.20
CA MET A 384 -11.65 20.43 4.54
C MET A 384 -10.68 19.48 5.23
N HIS A 385 -11.25 18.49 5.90
CA HIS A 385 -10.51 17.46 6.60
C HIS A 385 -11.23 16.14 6.41
N VAL A 386 -10.43 15.08 6.27
CA VAL A 386 -10.90 13.71 6.30
C VAL A 386 -10.73 13.14 7.71
N SER A 387 -11.52 12.12 8.05
CA SER A 387 -11.39 11.34 9.28
C SER A 387 -11.74 9.89 8.98
N ILE A 388 -10.94 8.93 9.46
CA ILE A 388 -11.12 7.50 9.18
C ILE A 388 -11.37 6.69 10.46
N THR A 389 -12.16 5.62 10.39
CA THR A 389 -12.31 4.66 11.50
C THR A 389 -11.07 3.79 11.68
N PHE A 390 -10.93 3.13 12.84
CA PHE A 390 -9.76 2.29 13.11
C PHE A 390 -9.59 1.11 12.16
N ASP A 391 -10.70 0.57 11.69
CA ASP A 391 -10.74 -0.54 10.74
C ASP A 391 -10.72 -0.08 9.27
N GLY A 392 -10.68 1.24 9.01
CA GLY A 392 -10.77 1.80 7.66
C GLY A 392 -12.13 1.67 6.98
N SER A 393 -13.16 1.15 7.69
CA SER A 393 -14.47 0.88 7.10
C SER A 393 -15.30 2.12 6.76
N ARG A 394 -14.97 3.28 7.35
CA ARG A 394 -15.66 4.56 7.12
C ARG A 394 -14.68 5.72 7.00
N VAL A 395 -14.93 6.59 6.03
CA VAL A 395 -14.21 7.86 5.86
C VAL A 395 -15.20 9.01 5.86
N LEU A 396 -15.09 9.86 6.87
CA LEU A 396 -15.81 11.11 6.95
C LEU A 396 -15.03 12.19 6.21
N PHE A 397 -15.73 13.02 5.44
CA PHE A 397 -15.17 14.17 4.74
C PHE A 397 -16.21 15.29 4.61
N THR A 398 -15.75 16.49 4.24
CA THR A 398 -16.64 17.63 3.93
C THR A 398 -16.49 17.98 2.46
N SER A 399 -17.57 18.42 1.82
CA SER A 399 -17.55 18.85 0.43
C SER A 399 -18.60 19.93 0.16
N PRO A 400 -18.29 20.99 -0.60
CA PRO A 400 -19.26 21.95 -1.12
C PRO A 400 -19.94 21.51 -2.41
N ALA A 401 -19.58 20.35 -2.98
CA ALA A 401 -20.15 19.84 -4.22
C ALA A 401 -21.63 19.49 -4.04
N ASP A 402 -22.47 19.93 -4.97
CA ASP A 402 -23.94 19.80 -4.94
C ASP A 402 -24.45 18.49 -5.57
N ASN A 403 -23.59 17.48 -5.69
CA ASN A 403 -23.90 16.22 -6.36
C ASN A 403 -23.12 15.01 -5.80
N ILE A 404 -22.57 15.10 -4.58
CA ILE A 404 -21.99 13.93 -3.88
C ILE A 404 -23.08 12.89 -3.58
N VAL A 405 -24.30 13.35 -3.31
CA VAL A 405 -25.51 12.54 -3.17
C VAL A 405 -26.63 13.12 -4.04
N LEU A 406 -27.54 12.28 -4.53
CA LEU A 406 -28.59 12.68 -5.50
C LEU A 406 -29.52 13.81 -5.03
N ASP A 407 -29.63 14.03 -3.72
CA ASP A 407 -30.51 15.03 -3.10
C ASP A 407 -29.72 16.20 -2.48
N ASP A 408 -28.54 16.52 -3.00
CA ASP A 408 -27.80 17.73 -2.62
C ASP A 408 -28.31 18.95 -3.39
N GLY A 409 -28.91 19.91 -2.69
CA GLY A 409 -29.58 21.05 -3.31
C GLY A 409 -29.45 22.35 -2.54
N ASN A 410 -28.67 22.38 -1.46
CA ASN A 410 -28.51 23.56 -0.62
C ASN A 410 -27.40 24.52 -1.08
N ASN A 411 -26.53 24.09 -2.02
CA ASN A 411 -25.35 24.84 -2.48
C ASN A 411 -24.47 25.32 -1.30
N ALA A 412 -24.33 24.48 -0.27
CA ALA A 412 -23.58 24.71 0.94
C ALA A 412 -22.61 23.56 1.20
N GLU A 413 -21.54 23.83 1.96
CA GLU A 413 -20.65 22.75 2.41
C GLU A 413 -21.41 21.78 3.32
N ASP A 414 -21.28 20.49 3.05
CA ASP A 414 -21.92 19.42 3.79
C ASP A 414 -20.89 18.42 4.30
N VAL A 415 -21.34 17.60 5.26
CA VAL A 415 -20.52 16.55 5.86
C VAL A 415 -21.05 15.20 5.41
N PHE A 416 -20.15 14.38 4.89
CA PHE A 416 -20.42 13.09 4.29
C PHE A 416 -19.63 11.98 4.99
N VAL A 417 -20.12 10.76 4.92
CA VAL A 417 -19.43 9.54 5.36
C VAL A 417 -19.47 8.53 4.23
N SER A 418 -18.30 8.23 3.67
CA SER A 418 -18.09 7.11 2.77
C SER A 418 -17.91 5.81 3.54
N HIS A 419 -18.23 4.69 2.89
CA HIS A 419 -18.02 3.33 3.38
C HIS A 419 -16.98 2.57 2.53
N PRO A 420 -15.67 2.86 2.67
CA PRO A 420 -14.62 2.20 1.91
C PRO A 420 -14.61 0.67 2.06
N GLY A 421 -15.10 0.15 3.18
CA GLY A 421 -15.19 -1.30 3.42
C GLY A 421 -16.18 -2.03 2.50
N SER A 422 -17.00 -1.32 1.71
CA SER A 422 -17.80 -1.88 0.63
C SER A 422 -17.17 -1.71 -0.76
N LEU A 423 -15.93 -1.19 -0.87
CA LEU A 423 -15.18 -0.98 -2.12
C LEU A 423 -14.71 -2.28 -2.82
N ALA A 424 -15.39 -3.40 -2.56
CA ALA A 424 -15.34 -4.50 -3.49
C ALA A 424 -16.25 -4.26 -4.73
N ALA A 425 -17.04 -3.18 -4.77
CA ALA A 425 -17.83 -2.81 -5.96
C ALA A 425 -18.34 -1.36 -5.86
N ALA A 426 -17.88 -0.46 -6.73
CA ALA A 426 -18.70 0.55 -7.41
C ALA A 426 -17.81 1.63 -8.06
N SER A 427 -17.10 1.24 -9.11
CA SER A 427 -17.27 1.98 -10.36
C SER A 427 -18.70 1.74 -10.87
N PHE A 428 -19.29 2.69 -11.59
CA PHE A 428 -20.54 2.40 -12.30
C PHE A 428 -20.31 1.20 -13.23
N ASP A 429 -21.20 0.22 -13.19
CA ASP A 429 -21.25 -0.96 -14.07
C ASP A 429 -22.71 -1.02 -14.54
N THR A 430 -22.97 -0.36 -15.67
CA THR A 430 -24.32 -0.04 -16.16
C THR A 430 -25.05 -1.27 -16.67
N ASP A 431 -24.34 -2.30 -17.10
CA ASP A 431 -24.92 -3.54 -17.64
C ASP A 431 -24.70 -4.80 -16.79
N LEU A 432 -23.97 -4.65 -15.67
CA LEU A 432 -23.76 -5.63 -14.61
C LEU A 432 -22.92 -6.83 -15.04
N ASP A 433 -21.90 -6.60 -15.85
CA ASP A 433 -21.00 -7.64 -16.34
C ASP A 433 -19.67 -7.73 -15.59
N THR A 434 -19.54 -7.00 -14.48
CA THR A 434 -18.39 -6.91 -13.58
C THR A 434 -17.23 -6.06 -14.09
N MET A 435 -17.36 -5.47 -15.28
CA MET A 435 -16.45 -4.45 -15.76
C MET A 435 -17.01 -3.04 -15.43
N PRO A 436 -16.15 -2.11 -15.00
CA PRO A 436 -16.51 -0.71 -14.87
C PRO A 436 -16.86 -0.02 -16.19
N ASP A 437 -17.91 0.79 -16.24
CA ASP A 437 -18.28 1.63 -17.40
C ASP A 437 -17.11 2.47 -17.92
N VAL A 438 -16.30 2.97 -16.98
CA VAL A 438 -15.12 3.80 -17.28
C VAL A 438 -13.98 2.99 -17.90
N TRP A 439 -13.74 1.78 -17.37
CA TRP A 439 -12.75 0.85 -17.91
C TRP A 439 -13.16 0.41 -19.32
N GLU A 440 -14.44 0.09 -19.52
CA GLU A 440 -14.99 -0.24 -20.83
C GLU A 440 -14.80 0.89 -21.85
N VAL A 441 -15.07 2.14 -21.46
CA VAL A 441 -14.90 3.29 -22.36
C VAL A 441 -13.44 3.52 -22.72
N ASP A 442 -12.51 3.38 -21.77
CA ASP A 442 -11.07 3.61 -21.97
C ASP A 442 -10.47 2.65 -23.01
N PHE A 443 -10.94 1.39 -23.01
CA PHE A 443 -10.52 0.37 -23.97
C PHE A 443 -11.44 0.26 -25.20
N GLY A 444 -12.42 1.15 -25.32
CA GLY A 444 -13.32 1.21 -26.48
C GLY A 444 -14.36 0.09 -26.54
N LEU A 445 -14.61 -0.59 -25.41
CA LEU A 445 -15.74 -1.47 -25.15
C LEU A 445 -17.01 -0.65 -24.88
N ASN A 446 -18.16 -1.31 -24.77
CA ASN A 446 -19.45 -0.64 -24.69
C ASN A 446 -20.11 -0.83 -23.32
N PRO A 447 -20.20 0.23 -22.49
CA PRO A 447 -20.71 0.20 -21.11
C PRO A 447 -22.22 -0.04 -20.98
N ASN A 448 -22.85 -0.59 -22.00
CA ASN A 448 -24.26 -0.95 -22.00
C ASN A 448 -24.47 -2.33 -22.66
N ASN A 449 -23.39 -3.08 -22.88
CA ASN A 449 -23.35 -4.36 -23.56
C ASN A 449 -22.52 -5.40 -22.79
N ALA A 450 -23.13 -5.99 -21.76
CA ALA A 450 -22.62 -7.11 -20.96
C ALA A 450 -22.05 -8.35 -21.70
N SER A 451 -22.15 -8.41 -23.03
CA SER A 451 -21.58 -9.48 -23.85
C SER A 451 -20.16 -9.20 -24.33
N ASP A 452 -19.65 -7.96 -24.21
CA ASP A 452 -18.24 -7.70 -24.47
C ASP A 452 -17.34 -8.10 -23.30
N ALA A 453 -17.80 -8.19 -22.05
CA ALA A 453 -17.06 -8.84 -20.97
C ALA A 453 -16.48 -10.22 -21.31
N VAL A 454 -17.26 -11.05 -22.01
CA VAL A 454 -16.87 -12.40 -22.42
C VAL A 454 -16.29 -12.46 -23.84
N SER A 455 -16.07 -11.29 -24.44
CA SER A 455 -15.34 -11.17 -25.70
C SER A 455 -13.85 -11.02 -25.38
N ASP A 456 -13.03 -11.43 -26.34
CA ASP A 456 -11.58 -11.44 -26.27
C ASP A 456 -11.12 -10.45 -27.36
N PHE A 457 -10.76 -9.24 -26.94
CA PHE A 457 -10.68 -8.09 -27.84
C PHE A 457 -9.39 -8.11 -28.67
N ASP A 458 -8.28 -8.54 -28.09
CA ASP A 458 -6.97 -8.66 -28.73
C ASP A 458 -6.66 -10.08 -29.25
N SER A 459 -7.50 -11.06 -28.91
CA SER A 459 -7.42 -12.47 -29.33
C SER A 459 -6.27 -13.26 -28.70
N ASP A 460 -5.86 -12.93 -27.48
CA ASP A 460 -4.84 -13.64 -26.71
C ASP A 460 -5.39 -14.88 -25.96
N GLY A 461 -6.70 -14.90 -25.70
CA GLY A 461 -7.43 -15.97 -25.04
C GLY A 461 -7.82 -15.71 -23.58
N ILE A 462 -7.53 -14.52 -23.03
CA ILE A 462 -8.19 -13.93 -21.87
C ILE A 462 -9.40 -13.13 -22.39
N ASP A 463 -10.52 -13.15 -21.67
CA ASP A 463 -11.66 -12.28 -22.01
C ASP A 463 -11.53 -10.92 -21.30
N ASN A 464 -12.20 -9.89 -21.82
CA ASN A 464 -12.09 -8.52 -21.31
C ASN A 464 -12.34 -8.44 -19.79
N ALA A 465 -13.28 -9.24 -19.26
CA ALA A 465 -13.54 -9.29 -17.83
C ALA A 465 -12.37 -9.93 -17.05
N GLY A 466 -11.73 -10.96 -17.59
CA GLY A 466 -10.49 -11.53 -17.06
C GLY A 466 -9.35 -10.52 -17.09
N GLU A 467 -9.20 -9.74 -18.16
CA GLU A 467 -8.17 -8.71 -18.28
C GLU A 467 -8.36 -7.62 -17.23
N TYR A 468 -9.60 -7.21 -16.99
CA TYR A 468 -9.93 -6.35 -15.86
C TYR A 468 -9.56 -6.97 -14.49
N GLU A 469 -9.80 -8.27 -14.29
CA GLU A 469 -9.45 -8.98 -13.05
C GLU A 469 -7.93 -9.09 -12.84
N TYR A 470 -7.17 -9.29 -13.92
CA TYR A 470 -5.70 -9.38 -13.89
C TYR A 470 -5.00 -8.02 -13.95
N GLY A 471 -5.72 -6.96 -14.32
CA GLY A 471 -5.18 -5.60 -14.46
C GLY A 471 -4.37 -5.39 -15.75
N THR A 472 -4.65 -6.17 -16.79
CA THR A 472 -3.99 -6.10 -18.11
C THR A 472 -4.79 -5.18 -19.07
N ASP A 473 -4.16 -4.80 -20.19
CA ASP A 473 -4.75 -3.98 -21.26
C ASP A 473 -5.49 -4.88 -22.26
N PRO A 474 -6.84 -4.81 -22.36
CA PRO A 474 -7.65 -5.62 -23.28
C PRO A 474 -7.38 -5.43 -24.76
N THR A 475 -6.44 -4.56 -25.11
CA THR A 475 -6.04 -4.30 -26.49
C THR A 475 -4.64 -4.80 -26.82
N SER A 476 -3.94 -5.43 -25.86
CA SER A 476 -2.56 -5.89 -26.00
C SER A 476 -2.35 -7.27 -25.36
N ALA A 477 -1.84 -8.21 -26.15
CA ALA A 477 -1.60 -9.61 -25.72
C ALA A 477 -0.34 -9.80 -24.84
N ASP A 478 0.24 -8.67 -24.41
CA ASP A 478 1.51 -8.50 -23.68
C ASP A 478 1.49 -7.06 -23.15
N SER A 479 0.95 -6.86 -21.94
CA SER A 479 0.68 -5.55 -21.35
C SER A 479 1.93 -4.85 -20.79
N ASP A 480 2.96 -5.61 -20.42
CA ASP A 480 4.18 -5.07 -19.82
C ASP A 480 5.40 -5.10 -20.75
N ASP A 481 5.20 -5.49 -22.01
CA ASP A 481 6.15 -5.48 -23.12
C ASP A 481 7.41 -6.32 -22.84
N ASP A 482 7.28 -7.41 -22.09
CA ASP A 482 8.39 -8.28 -21.70
C ASP A 482 8.60 -9.49 -22.63
N MET A 483 7.72 -9.64 -23.62
CA MET A 483 7.66 -10.71 -24.62
C MET A 483 7.06 -12.03 -24.14
N LEU A 484 6.51 -12.11 -22.94
CA LEU A 484 5.64 -13.19 -22.49
C LEU A 484 4.16 -12.84 -22.74
N PRO A 485 3.34 -13.77 -23.26
CA PRO A 485 1.90 -13.53 -23.37
C PRO A 485 1.19 -13.68 -22.02
N GLU A 486 0.20 -12.83 -21.75
CA GLU A 486 -0.46 -12.77 -20.45
C GLU A 486 -1.16 -14.09 -20.09
N LEU A 487 -1.84 -14.71 -21.07
CA LEU A 487 -2.46 -16.02 -20.86
C LEU A 487 -1.42 -17.08 -20.45
N TRP A 488 -0.20 -17.02 -20.98
CA TRP A 488 0.85 -17.96 -20.62
C TRP A 488 1.34 -17.71 -19.19
N GLU A 489 1.55 -16.46 -18.82
CA GLU A 489 1.99 -16.07 -17.48
C GLU A 489 0.96 -16.47 -16.42
N VAL A 490 -0.31 -16.12 -16.63
CA VAL A 490 -1.42 -16.48 -15.73
C VAL A 490 -1.50 -17.99 -15.53
N ASN A 491 -1.37 -18.78 -16.60
CA ASN A 491 -1.41 -20.25 -16.51
C ASN A 491 -0.20 -20.85 -15.78
N ASN A 492 0.94 -20.17 -15.81
CA ASN A 492 2.15 -20.57 -15.10
C ASN A 492 2.29 -19.89 -13.73
N GLY A 493 1.39 -18.98 -13.37
CA GLY A 493 1.38 -18.25 -12.11
C GLY A 493 2.51 -17.23 -12.00
N TYR A 494 2.81 -16.56 -13.12
CA TYR A 494 3.59 -15.32 -13.25
C TYR A 494 2.64 -14.12 -13.29
N ASN A 495 3.17 -12.90 -13.16
CA ASN A 495 2.37 -11.70 -13.05
C ASN A 495 2.39 -10.93 -14.39
N PRO A 496 1.27 -10.89 -15.14
CA PRO A 496 1.18 -10.32 -16.49
C PRO A 496 1.32 -8.79 -16.58
N THR A 497 1.81 -8.15 -15.51
CA THR A 497 2.04 -6.72 -15.40
C THR A 497 3.41 -6.39 -14.79
N ASP A 498 4.26 -7.40 -14.56
CA ASP A 498 5.60 -7.29 -14.01
C ASP A 498 6.66 -7.90 -14.93
N SER A 499 7.09 -7.10 -15.92
CA SER A 499 8.16 -7.40 -16.87
C SER A 499 9.51 -7.93 -16.31
N SER A 500 9.70 -7.88 -14.99
CA SER A 500 10.90 -8.43 -14.37
C SER A 500 10.85 -9.95 -14.19
N ASP A 501 9.67 -10.56 -14.28
CA ASP A 501 9.50 -11.98 -14.05
C ASP A 501 9.93 -12.86 -15.24
N ALA A 502 9.91 -12.34 -16.47
CA ALA A 502 10.56 -12.95 -17.64
C ALA A 502 12.03 -13.33 -17.41
N LEU A 503 12.72 -12.64 -16.49
CA LEU A 503 14.13 -12.88 -16.17
C LEU A 503 14.35 -13.86 -15.00
N LEU A 504 13.29 -14.40 -14.39
CA LEU A 504 13.40 -15.34 -13.28
C LEU A 504 13.85 -16.72 -13.76
N ASP A 505 14.66 -17.36 -12.93
CA ASP A 505 15.09 -18.76 -13.04
C ASP A 505 14.47 -19.50 -11.85
N SER A 506 13.25 -19.99 -12.07
CA SER A 506 12.34 -20.42 -10.99
C SER A 506 12.68 -21.79 -10.42
N ASP A 507 13.31 -22.67 -11.20
CA ASP A 507 13.77 -23.99 -10.77
C ASP A 507 15.29 -24.11 -10.59
N GLY A 508 16.06 -23.11 -11.01
CA GLY A 508 17.49 -23.01 -10.79
C GLY A 508 18.32 -23.82 -11.78
N ASP A 509 17.77 -24.21 -12.93
CA ASP A 509 18.52 -24.89 -14.00
C ASP A 509 19.35 -23.87 -14.83
N GLY A 510 19.01 -22.59 -14.72
CA GLY A 510 19.69 -21.47 -15.35
C GLY A 510 19.19 -21.12 -16.75
N LEU A 511 17.96 -21.49 -17.10
CA LEU A 511 17.12 -20.83 -18.10
C LEU A 511 16.29 -19.74 -17.43
N THR A 512 16.03 -18.64 -18.14
CA THR A 512 15.05 -17.65 -17.69
C THR A 512 13.65 -18.09 -18.06
N THR A 513 12.63 -17.55 -17.39
CA THR A 513 11.21 -17.82 -17.67
C THR A 513 10.88 -17.55 -19.15
N PHE A 514 11.48 -16.53 -19.74
CA PHE A 514 11.40 -16.26 -21.18
C PHE A 514 12.10 -17.32 -22.05
N ASP A 515 13.28 -17.81 -21.65
CA ASP A 515 13.95 -18.90 -22.37
C ASP A 515 13.09 -20.17 -22.36
N GLU A 516 12.43 -20.44 -21.24
CA GLU A 516 11.55 -21.61 -21.06
C GLU A 516 10.27 -21.49 -21.88
N TYR A 517 9.66 -20.30 -21.94
CA TYR A 517 8.56 -20.01 -22.88
C TYR A 517 8.98 -20.29 -24.33
N GLN A 518 10.18 -19.86 -24.74
CA GLN A 518 10.69 -20.11 -26.08
C GLN A 518 10.99 -21.58 -26.35
N ALA A 519 11.49 -22.31 -25.35
CA ALA A 519 11.81 -23.72 -25.42
C ALA A 519 10.56 -24.62 -25.32
N GLY A 520 9.45 -24.10 -24.80
CA GLY A 520 8.24 -24.88 -24.52
C GLY A 520 8.39 -25.79 -23.29
N THR A 521 9.30 -25.45 -22.39
CA THR A 521 9.57 -26.18 -21.15
C THR A 521 8.72 -25.66 -19.99
N ASN A 522 8.78 -26.35 -18.85
CA ASN A 522 8.03 -26.00 -17.65
C ASN A 522 8.89 -25.15 -16.70
N PRO A 523 8.51 -23.88 -16.44
CA PRO A 523 9.32 -22.94 -15.65
C PRO A 523 9.65 -23.29 -14.20
N ARG A 524 9.13 -24.40 -13.71
CA ARG A 524 9.28 -24.84 -12.32
C ARG A 524 9.82 -26.26 -12.25
N ASN A 525 10.35 -26.78 -13.34
CA ASN A 525 10.83 -28.15 -13.43
C ASN A 525 12.01 -28.26 -14.39
N ALA A 526 13.21 -28.36 -13.82
CA ALA A 526 14.48 -28.37 -14.53
C ALA A 526 14.69 -29.55 -15.51
N ASP A 527 13.73 -30.47 -15.62
CA ASP A 527 13.70 -31.66 -16.47
C ASP A 527 12.23 -31.91 -16.84
N SER A 528 11.78 -31.24 -17.91
CA SER A 528 10.39 -31.02 -18.25
C SER A 528 9.64 -32.30 -18.62
N ASP A 529 10.31 -33.27 -19.23
CA ASP A 529 9.72 -34.56 -19.58
C ASP A 529 10.08 -35.73 -18.64
N VAL A 530 10.93 -35.46 -17.65
CA VAL A 530 11.27 -36.33 -16.52
C VAL A 530 12.02 -37.58 -16.97
N ASP A 531 12.93 -37.44 -17.94
CA ASP A 531 13.77 -38.52 -18.44
C ASP A 531 15.16 -38.59 -17.76
N GLY A 532 15.50 -37.57 -16.97
CA GLY A 532 16.74 -37.44 -16.23
C GLY A 532 17.77 -36.48 -16.85
N LEU A 533 17.49 -35.91 -18.03
CA LEU A 533 18.27 -34.85 -18.66
C LEU A 533 17.68 -33.47 -18.28
N PRO A 534 18.51 -32.49 -17.87
CA PRO A 534 18.01 -31.15 -17.62
C PRO A 534 17.71 -30.37 -18.91
N ASP A 535 16.64 -29.57 -18.89
CA ASP A 535 16.15 -28.80 -20.06
C ASP A 535 17.26 -27.97 -20.71
N LYS A 536 18.01 -27.22 -19.89
CA LYS A 536 19.16 -26.44 -20.36
C LYS A 536 20.23 -27.28 -21.03
N TRP A 537 20.51 -28.47 -20.52
CA TRP A 537 21.54 -29.34 -21.07
C TRP A 537 21.12 -29.87 -22.43
N GLU A 538 19.86 -30.26 -22.57
CA GLU A 538 19.30 -30.73 -23.83
C GLU A 538 19.32 -29.64 -24.90
N LEU A 539 18.88 -28.42 -24.57
CA LEU A 539 18.93 -27.27 -25.48
C LEU A 539 20.37 -26.96 -25.93
N GLN A 540 21.35 -27.07 -25.03
CA GLN A 540 22.77 -26.83 -25.35
C GLN A 540 23.36 -27.90 -26.27
N ASN A 541 22.89 -29.14 -26.16
CA ASN A 541 23.37 -30.28 -26.95
C ASN A 541 22.47 -30.59 -28.16
N GLY A 542 21.36 -29.86 -28.35
CA GLY A 542 20.46 -30.02 -29.50
C GLY A 542 19.46 -31.16 -29.37
N PHE A 543 19.20 -31.62 -28.15
CA PHE A 543 18.11 -32.53 -27.78
C PHE A 543 16.82 -31.76 -27.50
N ASN A 544 15.69 -32.47 -27.40
CA ASN A 544 14.38 -31.88 -27.23
C ASN A 544 13.89 -32.08 -25.78
N PRO A 545 13.85 -31.03 -24.94
CA PRO A 545 13.51 -31.12 -23.51
C PRO A 545 12.05 -31.48 -23.19
N THR A 546 11.31 -31.91 -24.21
CA THR A 546 9.91 -32.36 -24.08
C THR A 546 9.68 -33.74 -24.71
N ASP A 547 10.74 -34.41 -25.17
CA ASP A 547 10.72 -35.76 -25.76
C ASP A 547 11.67 -36.73 -25.05
N SER A 548 11.18 -37.27 -23.93
CA SER A 548 11.83 -38.31 -23.09
C SER A 548 12.44 -39.53 -23.79
N SER A 549 12.21 -39.70 -25.09
CA SER A 549 12.81 -40.78 -25.86
C SER A 549 14.23 -40.47 -26.31
N ASP A 550 14.67 -39.22 -26.28
CA ASP A 550 16.01 -38.83 -26.71
C ASP A 550 17.11 -39.11 -25.67
N ALA A 551 16.77 -39.22 -24.39
CA ALA A 551 17.64 -39.81 -23.35
C ALA A 551 18.14 -41.22 -23.68
N GLN A 552 17.40 -41.95 -24.54
CA GLN A 552 17.72 -43.31 -24.97
C GLN A 552 18.40 -43.39 -26.33
N LEU A 553 18.70 -42.26 -26.97
CA LEU A 553 19.44 -42.24 -28.23
C LEU A 553 20.91 -42.58 -27.99
N ASP A 554 21.51 -43.25 -28.97
CA ASP A 554 22.94 -43.55 -29.07
C ASP A 554 23.39 -42.88 -30.37
N THR A 555 23.80 -41.61 -30.25
CA THR A 555 23.88 -40.70 -31.40
C THR A 555 25.16 -40.91 -32.21
N ASP A 556 26.24 -41.30 -31.56
CA ASP A 556 27.53 -41.61 -32.17
C ASP A 556 27.76 -43.11 -32.44
N GLY A 557 26.92 -43.99 -31.86
CA GLY A 557 26.93 -45.43 -32.10
C GLY A 557 27.96 -46.20 -31.27
N ASP A 558 28.44 -45.64 -30.17
CA ASP A 558 29.41 -46.28 -29.27
C ASP A 558 28.76 -47.25 -28.28
N GLY A 559 27.44 -47.14 -28.09
CA GLY A 559 26.61 -47.97 -27.23
C GLY A 559 26.25 -47.39 -25.87
N LEU A 560 26.60 -46.13 -25.57
CA LEU A 560 26.02 -45.33 -24.50
C LEU A 560 24.74 -44.64 -24.98
N THR A 561 23.77 -44.48 -24.08
CA THR A 561 22.64 -43.59 -24.35
C THR A 561 22.97 -42.16 -23.96
N THR A 562 22.27 -41.17 -24.52
CA THR A 562 22.41 -39.74 -24.17
C THR A 562 22.40 -39.49 -22.66
N LEU A 563 21.51 -40.17 -21.92
CA LEU A 563 21.46 -40.11 -20.46
C LEU A 563 22.70 -40.68 -19.77
N GLU A 564 23.25 -41.78 -20.28
CA GLU A 564 24.49 -42.37 -19.78
C GLU A 564 25.69 -41.46 -20.07
N GLU A 565 25.70 -40.78 -21.22
CA GLU A 565 26.72 -39.80 -21.60
C GLU A 565 26.66 -38.55 -20.71
N PHE A 566 25.46 -38.01 -20.45
CA PHE A 566 25.27 -36.95 -19.47
C PHE A 566 25.80 -37.35 -18.08
N GLY A 567 25.50 -38.57 -17.64
CA GLY A 567 25.99 -39.11 -16.38
C GLY A 567 27.52 -39.33 -16.32
N ALA A 568 28.14 -39.65 -17.46
CA ALA A 568 29.58 -39.84 -17.61
C ALA A 568 30.34 -38.53 -17.90
N GLY A 569 29.65 -37.48 -18.33
CA GLY A 569 30.22 -36.22 -18.77
C GLY A 569 30.95 -36.33 -20.13
N THR A 570 30.53 -37.25 -20.99
CA THR A 570 31.08 -37.46 -22.34
C THR A 570 30.30 -36.65 -23.39
N ASP A 571 30.81 -36.55 -24.62
CA ASP A 571 30.20 -35.81 -25.73
C ASP A 571 29.25 -36.74 -26.53
N PRO A 572 27.93 -36.47 -26.55
CA PRO A 572 26.93 -37.31 -27.23
C PRO A 572 27.13 -37.54 -28.73
N TYR A 573 28.01 -36.78 -29.36
CA TYR A 573 28.30 -36.87 -30.78
C TYR A 573 29.69 -37.44 -31.08
N ASN A 574 30.41 -37.93 -30.06
CA ASN A 574 31.78 -38.38 -30.20
C ASN A 574 32.11 -39.61 -29.35
N ALA A 575 32.20 -40.75 -30.02
CA ALA A 575 32.42 -42.08 -29.42
C ALA A 575 33.75 -42.26 -28.66
N ASP A 576 34.60 -41.24 -28.60
CA ASP A 576 35.94 -41.19 -27.99
C ASP A 576 36.16 -39.73 -27.55
N SER A 577 35.58 -39.37 -26.41
CA SER A 577 35.42 -38.00 -25.94
C SER A 577 36.75 -37.30 -25.69
N ASP A 578 37.76 -38.02 -25.22
CA ASP A 578 39.09 -37.47 -24.95
C ASP A 578 40.12 -37.70 -26.08
N GLY A 579 39.77 -38.49 -27.09
CA GLY A 579 40.52 -38.67 -28.34
C GLY A 579 41.71 -39.60 -28.21
N ASP A 580 41.73 -40.52 -27.24
CA ASP A 580 42.84 -41.44 -27.00
C ASP A 580 42.74 -42.77 -27.76
N SER A 581 41.68 -42.93 -28.56
CA SER A 581 41.29 -44.10 -29.35
C SER A 581 40.69 -45.27 -28.55
N LEU A 582 40.31 -45.06 -27.29
CA LEU A 582 39.38 -45.91 -26.56
C LEU A 582 37.97 -45.35 -26.68
N PRO A 583 36.94 -46.19 -26.93
CA PRO A 583 35.58 -45.69 -26.92
C PRO A 583 35.03 -45.48 -25.52
N ASP A 584 34.22 -44.45 -25.33
CA ASP A 584 33.69 -44.05 -24.02
C ASP A 584 32.95 -45.21 -23.32
N LYS A 585 32.08 -45.92 -24.07
CA LYS A 585 31.39 -47.11 -23.57
C LYS A 585 32.34 -48.19 -23.05
N TRP A 586 33.45 -48.41 -23.75
CA TRP A 586 34.42 -49.44 -23.40
C TRP A 586 35.17 -49.05 -22.14
N GLU A 587 35.56 -47.77 -22.01
CA GLU A 587 36.25 -47.27 -20.83
C GLU A 587 35.39 -47.41 -19.57
N LEU A 588 34.12 -47.01 -19.65
CA LEU A 588 33.17 -47.15 -18.55
C LEU A 588 32.96 -48.63 -18.14
N ASP A 589 32.81 -49.54 -19.11
CA ASP A 589 32.67 -50.98 -18.84
C ASP A 589 33.91 -51.58 -18.15
N ASN A 590 35.08 -50.98 -18.33
CA ASN A 590 36.35 -51.43 -17.78
C ASN A 590 36.86 -50.54 -16.62
N GLY A 591 36.02 -49.62 -16.11
CA GLY A 591 36.34 -48.77 -14.97
C GLY A 591 37.45 -47.75 -15.21
N LEU A 592 37.63 -47.34 -16.47
CA LEU A 592 38.50 -46.25 -16.92
C LEU A 592 37.71 -44.94 -17.01
N ASN A 593 38.40 -43.82 -17.26
CA ASN A 593 37.78 -42.50 -17.31
C ASN A 593 37.76 -41.97 -18.75
N PRO A 594 36.58 -41.93 -19.42
CA PRO A 594 36.45 -41.52 -20.83
C PRO A 594 36.72 -40.03 -21.11
N ASN A 595 37.16 -39.30 -20.08
CA ASN A 595 37.53 -37.89 -20.13
C ASN A 595 39.00 -37.67 -19.73
N ASP A 596 39.83 -38.73 -19.67
CA ASP A 596 41.25 -38.69 -19.34
C ASP A 596 42.10 -39.55 -20.28
N ALA A 597 42.46 -38.93 -21.41
CA ALA A 597 43.27 -39.52 -22.48
C ALA A 597 44.63 -40.10 -22.05
N SER A 598 45.07 -39.83 -20.81
CA SER A 598 46.30 -40.39 -20.28
C SER A 598 46.16 -41.84 -19.85
N ASP A 599 44.94 -42.29 -19.55
CA ASP A 599 44.68 -43.61 -19.00
C ASP A 599 44.81 -44.74 -20.04
N ALA A 600 44.61 -44.48 -21.34
CA ALA A 600 44.95 -45.43 -22.41
C ALA A 600 46.38 -45.96 -22.35
N SER A 601 47.30 -45.13 -21.87
CA SER A 601 48.72 -45.45 -21.73
C SER A 601 49.12 -46.05 -20.38
N GLN A 602 48.16 -46.13 -19.44
CA GLN A 602 48.35 -46.76 -18.14
C GLN A 602 48.18 -48.29 -18.24
N ASP A 603 48.72 -48.98 -17.24
CA ASP A 603 48.65 -50.43 -17.06
C ASP A 603 47.87 -50.63 -15.74
N ALA A 604 46.55 -50.77 -15.85
CA ALA A 604 45.64 -50.68 -14.71
C ALA A 604 45.78 -51.87 -13.73
N ASP A 605 46.13 -53.06 -14.24
CA ASP A 605 46.27 -54.29 -13.45
C ASP A 605 47.75 -54.69 -13.18
N GLY A 606 48.71 -53.96 -13.77
CA GLY A 606 50.15 -54.10 -13.55
C GLY A 606 50.76 -55.32 -14.25
N ASP A 607 50.15 -55.77 -15.33
CA ASP A 607 50.45 -57.03 -16.00
C ASP A 607 51.50 -56.90 -17.13
N GLY A 608 51.81 -55.65 -17.50
CA GLY A 608 52.80 -55.23 -18.48
C GLY A 608 52.25 -54.80 -19.84
N TYR A 609 50.94 -54.72 -20.06
CA TYR A 609 50.29 -54.15 -21.24
C TYR A 609 49.52 -52.87 -20.89
N THR A 610 49.40 -51.93 -21.83
CA THR A 610 48.58 -50.73 -21.58
C THR A 610 47.10 -51.01 -21.86
N ASN A 611 46.20 -50.24 -21.24
CA ASN A 611 44.75 -50.33 -21.45
C ASN A 611 44.38 -50.33 -22.95
N LYS A 612 45.04 -49.48 -23.75
CA LYS A 612 44.90 -49.45 -25.21
C LYS A 612 45.35 -50.73 -25.92
N GLU A 613 46.47 -51.31 -25.53
CA GLU A 613 46.95 -52.58 -26.11
C GLU A 613 45.95 -53.71 -25.83
N GLU A 614 45.28 -53.67 -24.68
CA GLU A 614 44.28 -54.65 -24.28
C GLU A 614 42.96 -54.48 -25.01
N TYR A 615 42.48 -53.25 -25.18
CA TYR A 615 41.35 -52.94 -26.06
C TYR A 615 41.57 -53.51 -27.47
N GLU A 616 42.73 -53.21 -28.08
CA GLU A 616 43.08 -53.70 -29.43
C GLU A 616 43.16 -55.23 -29.53
N LYS A 617 43.34 -55.93 -28.41
CA LYS A 617 43.53 -57.39 -28.34
C LYS A 617 42.32 -58.11 -27.76
N GLY A 618 41.31 -57.38 -27.30
CA GLY A 618 40.11 -57.89 -26.66
C GLY A 618 40.39 -58.61 -25.35
N THR A 619 41.28 -58.05 -24.52
CA THR A 619 41.57 -58.53 -23.16
C THR A 619 41.04 -57.57 -22.10
N ASP A 620 41.10 -57.99 -20.82
CA ASP A 620 40.44 -57.29 -19.71
C ASP A 620 41.51 -56.50 -18.93
N PRO A 621 41.51 -55.16 -19.00
CA PRO A 621 42.55 -54.32 -18.41
C PRO A 621 42.53 -54.26 -16.88
N GLN A 622 41.55 -54.90 -16.25
CA GLN A 622 41.45 -55.00 -14.79
C GLN A 622 41.82 -56.41 -14.28
N ASP A 623 42.19 -57.35 -15.15
CA ASP A 623 42.59 -58.72 -14.78
C ASP A 623 43.97 -59.12 -15.31
N SER A 624 44.96 -59.09 -14.41
CA SER A 624 46.35 -59.47 -14.70
C SER A 624 46.56 -60.91 -15.26
N GLY A 625 45.53 -61.75 -15.22
CA GLY A 625 45.48 -63.06 -15.86
C GLY A 625 45.03 -63.05 -17.33
N SER A 626 44.35 -61.99 -17.78
CA SER A 626 43.78 -61.78 -19.10
C SER A 626 44.78 -61.08 -20.04
N LYS A 627 45.83 -61.79 -20.46
CA LYS A 627 46.91 -61.16 -21.25
C LYS A 627 46.69 -61.25 -22.76
N PRO A 628 47.07 -60.20 -23.53
CA PRO A 628 47.24 -60.30 -24.97
C PRO A 628 48.09 -61.51 -25.37
N ARG A 629 47.55 -62.34 -26.28
CA ARG A 629 48.29 -63.49 -26.79
C ARG A 629 49.43 -63.00 -27.68
N ARG A 630 50.66 -63.26 -27.25
CA ARG A 630 51.86 -63.06 -28.09
C ARG A 630 51.67 -63.74 -29.44
N SER A 631 51.96 -63.02 -30.51
CA SER A 631 51.89 -63.59 -31.85
C SER A 631 52.84 -64.79 -31.98
N ILE A 632 52.54 -65.72 -32.88
CA ILE A 632 53.47 -66.83 -33.22
C ILE A 632 54.85 -66.28 -33.61
N TRP A 633 54.93 -65.07 -34.16
CA TRP A 633 56.18 -64.38 -34.48
C TRP A 633 56.94 -63.90 -33.24
N GLU A 634 56.28 -63.38 -32.21
CA GLU A 634 56.90 -63.00 -30.92
C GLU A 634 57.34 -64.21 -30.11
N ILE A 635 56.59 -65.31 -30.17
CA ILE A 635 56.95 -66.58 -29.53
C ILE A 635 58.14 -67.24 -30.25
N LEU A 636 58.24 -67.11 -31.57
CA LEU A 636 59.34 -67.69 -32.37
C LEU A 636 60.61 -66.82 -32.44
N PHE A 637 60.52 -65.49 -32.29
CA PHE A 637 61.64 -64.57 -32.48
C PHE A 637 61.99 -63.69 -31.26
N GLY A 638 61.26 -63.77 -30.13
CA GLY A 638 61.54 -63.00 -28.91
C GLY A 638 62.89 -63.25 -28.23
N TRP A 639 63.70 -64.18 -28.75
CA TRP A 639 65.09 -64.42 -28.32
C TRP A 639 66.14 -63.67 -29.14
N LEU A 640 65.77 -62.87 -30.15
CA LEU A 640 66.75 -62.21 -31.03
C LEU A 640 67.05 -60.73 -30.73
N PHE A 641 66.34 -60.08 -29.80
CA PHE A 641 66.65 -58.72 -29.38
C PHE A 641 66.54 -58.58 -27.85
N HIS A 642 67.55 -59.11 -27.16
CA HIS A 642 68.03 -58.66 -25.84
C HIS A 642 69.56 -58.70 -25.85
#